data_AF-Q0CUB2-F1
#
_entry.id   AF-Q0CUB2-F1
#
_cell.length_a   1.000
_cell.length_b   1.000
_cell.length_c   1.000
_cell.angle_alpha   90.00
_cell.angle_beta   90.00
_cell.angle_gamma   90.00
#
_symmetry.space_group_name_H-M   'P 1'
#
loop_
_entity.id
_entity.type
_entity.pdbx_description
1 polymer ?
#
loop_
_entity_poly.entity_id
_entity_poly.type
_entity_poly.pdbx_seq_one_letter_code
_entity_poly.pdbx_strand_id
1 'polypeptide(L)'
;MLIRVLTNNAGHLRLTNRYLRSAVTQGFFRSYVRSRRVKLTGTDLQKLVVLTQRGWLGCEIRDLTLFGVVNNTKALEAALKANADDPRKRDLEILQERRQAYQQLLESGQIVQLLSQIFRNLAANSATGKRPSLSLAVTVYRQDTQLESTPLAGGSWRLIWQTAAETFRVVLAALKESKLEVDCLNVFSGALLQKCSLESLELTQIDYNSEGLIKALGALKALSVSISERIIDLNPLSAQLSDEPADEVDWSDDEPDKDINEVIAEAQDDNNFVGLASLLRVCHALKSLHIHQYLIDFHNLSSNTRSPNERLFQRIAELDRLPELEVCSLRGVFVREIDLLAFLKRVHLRRLSMENVVMVSGTYRSIFDFCTDEASVLSFLYLDELMIQNDLIYFTGAGEPRFQTWVGAHGSNTLKREGEELRQPILYHLPDEPAIPMASPARQEWLLQQRREYGPPKNANTASTGPKDIPESIPADRLAQGAYKLAQSVLPETILNHSTRVFLFAQWLAQRENSEWASSERLSLLAVACLLHDVGCASQFDGPQRFEVEGADAAADYLRQHGVPDSDVHEVWQAIALHTSPGIAQRISVCARFVHQAVLLDFGSSLDQESWEFRHRLEEVFPRNGIEKVLGDTVVDQALRQPQKAPPPSWPGILLRAKKENPEWTGVNKAFGPSPVITDNSGRSSSD
;
A
#
# COMPACT_ATOMS: atom_id res chain seq x y z
N MET A 1 6.84 -39.85 14.70
CA MET A 1 7.86 -39.62 15.75
C MET A 1 9.20 -40.32 15.45
N LEU A 2 9.23 -41.60 15.06
CA LEU A 2 10.47 -42.30 14.66
C LEU A 2 11.23 -41.65 13.47
N ILE A 3 10.52 -41.06 12.50
CA ILE A 3 11.14 -40.49 11.28
C ILE A 3 11.95 -39.21 11.56
N ARG A 4 11.57 -38.42 12.57
CA ARG A 4 12.27 -37.17 12.96
C ARG A 4 13.60 -37.44 13.67
N VAL A 5 13.69 -38.59 14.38
CA VAL A 5 14.93 -39.07 15.02
C VAL A 5 15.90 -39.65 13.99
N LEU A 6 15.39 -40.25 12.91
CA LEU A 6 16.22 -40.86 11.85
C LEU A 6 16.91 -39.82 10.95
N THR A 7 16.34 -38.63 10.75
CA THR A 7 16.94 -37.59 9.88
C THR A 7 18.17 -36.90 10.48
N ASN A 8 18.31 -36.86 11.81
CA ASN A 8 19.51 -36.36 12.50
C ASN A 8 20.56 -37.46 12.72
N ASN A 9 20.15 -38.73 12.79
CA ASN A 9 21.01 -39.87 13.13
C ASN A 9 21.30 -40.83 11.96
N ALA A 10 20.96 -40.47 10.71
CA ALA A 10 21.21 -41.31 9.54
C ALA A 10 22.70 -41.68 9.35
N GLY A 11 23.61 -40.86 9.88
CA GLY A 11 25.04 -41.18 9.94
C GLY A 11 25.39 -42.38 10.81
N HIS A 12 24.80 -42.44 12.01
CA HIS A 12 25.03 -43.52 12.96
C HIS A 12 24.45 -44.85 12.46
N LEU A 13 23.29 -44.83 11.80
CA LEU A 13 22.66 -46.04 11.22
C LEU A 13 23.37 -46.60 10.00
N ARG A 14 24.25 -45.82 9.37
CA ARG A 14 25.09 -46.28 8.26
C ARG A 14 26.28 -47.11 8.73
N LEU A 15 26.67 -46.94 9.99
CA LEU A 15 27.80 -47.61 10.62
C LEU A 15 27.40 -48.95 11.29
N THR A 16 26.10 -49.26 11.39
CA THR A 16 25.63 -50.45 12.11
C THR A 16 25.62 -51.73 11.27
N ASN A 17 25.15 -51.71 10.01
CA ASN A 17 25.15 -52.89 9.12
C ASN A 17 24.95 -52.52 7.62
N ARG A 18 25.56 -53.28 6.68
CA ARG A 18 25.38 -53.15 5.22
C ARG A 18 23.91 -53.16 4.77
N TYR A 19 23.05 -53.95 5.42
CA TYR A 19 21.62 -54.02 5.11
C TYR A 19 20.89 -52.72 5.46
N LEU A 20 21.12 -52.15 6.64
CA LEU A 20 20.55 -50.85 7.04
C LEU A 20 21.10 -49.71 6.17
N ARG A 21 22.39 -49.76 5.82
CA ARG A 21 22.97 -48.84 4.82
C ARG A 21 22.27 -48.94 3.47
N SER A 22 21.90 -50.14 3.01
CA SER A 22 21.15 -50.33 1.77
C SER A 22 19.70 -49.84 1.90
N ALA A 23 18.99 -50.18 2.98
CA ALA A 23 17.59 -49.83 3.18
C ALA A 23 17.37 -48.32 3.35
N VAL A 24 18.26 -47.62 4.08
CA VAL A 24 18.17 -46.16 4.30
C VAL A 24 18.66 -45.36 3.08
N THR A 25 19.26 -46.03 2.08
CA THR A 25 19.64 -45.42 0.79
C THR A 25 18.65 -45.73 -0.35
N GLN A 26 17.57 -46.48 -0.08
CA GLN A 26 16.49 -46.77 -1.04
C GLN A 26 15.37 -45.70 -1.04
N GLY A 27 14.53 -45.76 -2.08
CA GLY A 27 13.79 -44.63 -2.67
C GLY A 27 13.02 -43.68 -1.75
N PHE A 28 12.41 -44.18 -0.67
CA PHE A 28 11.63 -43.34 0.26
C PHE A 28 12.51 -42.47 1.17
N PHE A 29 13.67 -42.95 1.65
CA PHE A 29 14.57 -42.11 2.44
C PHE A 29 15.36 -41.12 1.58
N ARG A 30 15.68 -41.51 0.34
CA ARG A 30 16.33 -40.61 -0.63
C ARG A 30 15.47 -39.40 -0.98
N SER A 31 14.14 -39.51 -1.02
CA SER A 31 13.28 -38.35 -1.30
C SER A 31 13.32 -37.29 -0.18
N TYR A 32 13.36 -37.71 1.09
CA TYR A 32 13.55 -36.79 2.24
C TYR A 32 14.92 -36.13 2.30
N VAL A 33 15.92 -36.68 1.61
CA VAL A 33 17.24 -36.06 1.50
C VAL A 33 17.29 -35.07 0.34
N ARG A 34 16.54 -35.31 -0.74
CA ARG A 34 16.51 -34.42 -1.91
C ARG A 34 15.96 -33.04 -1.57
N SER A 35 14.97 -32.95 -0.69
CA SER A 35 14.51 -31.66 -0.17
C SER A 35 15.03 -31.43 1.24
N ARG A 36 15.70 -30.30 1.46
CA ARG A 36 16.18 -29.89 2.79
C ARG A 36 15.84 -28.44 3.09
N ARG A 37 15.43 -28.21 4.33
CA ARG A 37 15.15 -26.90 4.91
C ARG A 37 16.18 -26.67 6.01
N VAL A 38 16.92 -25.58 5.93
CA VAL A 38 18.04 -25.29 6.84
C VAL A 38 17.99 -23.83 7.24
N LYS A 39 18.11 -23.58 8.54
CA LYS A 39 18.18 -22.23 9.09
C LYS A 39 19.62 -21.73 9.00
N LEU A 40 19.78 -20.43 8.75
CA LEU A 40 21.10 -19.79 8.70
C LEU A 40 21.66 -19.56 10.11
N THR A 41 21.75 -20.63 10.91
CA THR A 41 22.39 -20.62 12.23
C THR A 41 23.73 -21.36 12.15
N GLY A 42 24.69 -20.98 12.99
CA GLY A 42 26.01 -21.63 12.99
C GLY A 42 25.92 -23.14 13.18
N THR A 43 25.09 -23.60 14.12
CA THR A 43 24.91 -25.03 14.40
C THR A 43 24.30 -25.80 13.22
N ASP A 44 23.28 -25.24 12.56
CA ASP A 44 22.62 -25.94 11.46
C ASP A 44 23.48 -25.97 10.19
N LEU A 45 24.22 -24.89 9.92
CA LEU A 45 25.17 -24.83 8.81
C LEU A 45 26.35 -25.78 9.03
N GLN A 46 26.95 -25.82 10.22
CA GLN A 46 28.02 -26.77 10.54
C GLN A 46 27.57 -28.23 10.36
N LYS A 47 26.36 -28.57 10.81
CA LYS A 47 25.77 -29.89 10.57
C LYS A 47 25.62 -30.17 9.08
N LEU A 48 25.15 -29.20 8.29
CA LEU A 48 24.97 -29.38 6.85
C LEU A 48 26.30 -29.51 6.11
N VAL A 49 27.37 -28.81 6.53
CA VAL A 49 28.72 -29.00 6.00
C VAL A 49 29.13 -30.47 6.10
N VAL A 50 28.98 -31.09 7.28
CA VAL A 50 29.30 -32.51 7.48
C VAL A 50 28.44 -33.40 6.58
N LEU A 51 27.14 -33.14 6.51
CA LEU A 51 26.20 -33.96 5.75
C LEU A 51 26.39 -33.88 4.23
N THR A 52 27.00 -32.81 3.72
CA THR A 52 27.24 -32.62 2.28
C THR A 52 28.60 -33.15 1.82
N GLN A 53 29.50 -33.51 2.74
CA GLN A 53 30.78 -34.10 2.40
C GLN A 53 30.64 -35.41 1.60
N ARG A 54 31.69 -35.74 0.84
CA ARG A 54 31.76 -36.96 0.05
C ARG A 54 31.47 -38.19 0.92
N GLY A 55 30.60 -39.06 0.42
CA GLY A 55 30.21 -40.29 1.11
C GLY A 55 28.97 -40.16 1.99
N TRP A 56 28.51 -38.95 2.28
CA TRP A 56 27.23 -38.69 2.96
C TRP A 56 26.08 -38.55 1.96
N LEU A 57 24.83 -38.68 2.44
CA LEU A 57 23.66 -38.56 1.57
C LEU A 57 23.31 -37.10 1.25
N GLY A 58 23.79 -36.12 2.03
CA GLY A 58 23.46 -34.72 1.80
C GLY A 58 23.98 -34.15 0.48
N CYS A 59 24.93 -34.81 -0.19
CA CYS A 59 25.30 -34.45 -1.57
C CYS A 59 24.18 -34.72 -2.60
N GLU A 60 23.12 -35.43 -2.23
CA GLU A 60 21.95 -35.68 -3.06
C GLU A 60 20.85 -34.61 -2.91
N ILE A 61 21.10 -33.55 -2.14
CA ILE A 61 20.16 -32.43 -2.00
C ILE A 61 19.96 -31.79 -3.38
N ARG A 62 18.69 -31.61 -3.74
CA ARG A 62 18.25 -30.97 -4.98
C ARG A 62 17.46 -29.72 -4.70
N ASP A 63 16.61 -29.72 -3.67
CA ASP A 63 15.78 -28.58 -3.30
C ASP A 63 16.20 -28.11 -1.91
N LEU A 64 16.96 -27.03 -1.85
CA LEU A 64 17.48 -26.47 -0.61
C LEU A 64 16.77 -25.16 -0.29
N THR A 65 15.98 -25.16 0.79
CA THR A 65 15.37 -23.95 1.34
C THR A 65 16.20 -23.42 2.50
N LEU A 66 16.69 -22.19 2.37
CA LEU A 66 17.48 -21.49 3.37
C LEU A 66 16.60 -20.49 4.10
N PHE A 67 16.52 -20.64 5.43
CA PHE A 67 15.70 -19.81 6.30
C PHE A 67 16.54 -18.77 7.03
N GLY A 68 16.27 -17.50 6.76
CA GLY A 68 16.59 -16.42 7.70
C GLY A 68 15.71 -16.56 8.96
N VAL A 69 16.31 -16.35 10.13
CA VAL A 69 15.62 -16.57 11.42
C VAL A 69 15.44 -15.25 12.14
N VAL A 70 14.20 -14.80 12.23
CA VAL A 70 13.82 -13.64 13.04
C VAL A 70 13.55 -14.12 14.46
N ASN A 71 14.38 -13.69 15.41
CA ASN A 71 14.08 -13.81 16.84
C ASN A 71 13.47 -12.47 17.29
N ASN A 72 12.14 -12.36 17.25
CA ASN A 72 11.38 -11.17 17.63
C ASN A 72 11.11 -11.20 19.14
N THR A 73 11.75 -10.31 19.89
CA THR A 73 11.67 -10.27 21.36
C THR A 73 10.60 -9.32 21.89
N LYS A 74 10.02 -8.45 21.05
CA LYS A 74 9.16 -7.34 21.46
C LYS A 74 7.97 -7.77 22.32
N ALA A 75 7.25 -8.81 21.88
CA ALA A 75 6.08 -9.30 22.61
C ALA A 75 6.42 -9.87 24.00
N LEU A 76 7.59 -10.52 24.13
CA LEU A 76 8.06 -11.07 25.40
C LEU A 76 8.58 -9.97 26.34
N GLU A 77 9.25 -8.95 25.80
CA GLU A 77 9.69 -7.77 26.54
C GLU A 77 8.49 -7.00 27.10
N ALA A 78 7.46 -6.77 26.28
CA ALA A 78 6.21 -6.14 26.71
C ALA A 78 5.50 -6.97 27.79
N ALA A 79 5.43 -8.29 27.63
CA ALA A 79 4.84 -9.18 28.63
C ALA A 79 5.56 -9.12 29.98
N LEU A 80 6.90 -9.08 29.98
CA LEU A 80 7.70 -8.94 31.20
C LEU A 80 7.58 -7.56 31.85
N LYS A 81 7.42 -6.50 31.04
CA LYS A 81 7.14 -5.15 31.55
C LYS A 81 5.79 -5.10 32.27
N ALA A 82 4.78 -5.84 31.77
CA ALA A 82 3.47 -5.95 32.39
C ALA A 82 3.46 -6.90 33.60
N ASN A 83 4.26 -7.97 33.57
CA ASN A 83 4.39 -8.95 34.65
C ASN A 83 5.86 -9.41 34.80
N ALA A 84 6.55 -8.93 35.83
CA ALA A 84 7.96 -9.25 36.06
C ALA A 84 8.24 -10.75 36.29
N ASP A 85 7.22 -11.51 36.72
CA ASP A 85 7.29 -12.95 36.97
C ASP A 85 6.75 -13.79 35.80
N ASP A 86 6.65 -13.22 34.59
CA ASP A 86 6.20 -13.99 33.42
C ASP A 86 7.09 -15.23 33.20
N PRO A 87 6.52 -16.45 33.15
CA PRO A 87 7.29 -17.69 33.01
C PRO A 87 8.09 -17.77 31.71
N ARG A 88 7.79 -16.93 30.72
CA ARG A 88 8.49 -16.84 29.43
C ARG A 88 9.75 -15.98 29.48
N LYS A 89 10.18 -15.51 30.67
CA LYS A 89 11.47 -14.82 30.84
C LYS A 89 12.64 -15.57 30.22
N ARG A 90 12.66 -16.90 30.41
CA ARG A 90 13.72 -17.74 29.85
C ARG A 90 13.69 -17.80 28.33
N ASP A 91 12.50 -17.75 27.72
CA ASP A 91 12.38 -17.70 26.26
C ASP A 91 12.93 -16.39 25.71
N LEU A 92 12.69 -15.24 26.38
CA LEU A 92 13.27 -13.96 26.00
C LEU A 92 14.81 -14.01 25.98
N GLU A 93 15.42 -14.48 27.07
CA GLU A 93 16.88 -14.60 27.18
C GLU A 93 17.46 -15.44 26.03
N ILE A 94 16.84 -16.58 25.72
CA ILE A 94 17.29 -17.46 24.63
C ILE A 94 17.16 -16.77 23.27
N LEU A 95 16.07 -16.04 23.01
CA LEU A 95 15.89 -15.32 21.75
C LEU A 95 16.93 -14.18 21.59
N GLN A 96 17.27 -13.48 22.68
CA GLN A 96 18.33 -12.47 22.71
C GLN A 96 19.72 -13.08 22.47
N GLU A 97 20.04 -14.19 23.14
CA GLU A 97 21.27 -14.96 22.92
C GLU A 97 21.40 -15.42 21.45
N ARG A 98 20.32 -15.94 20.86
CA ARG A 98 20.29 -16.35 19.44
C ARG A 98 20.57 -15.18 18.50
N ARG A 99 20.01 -13.99 18.76
CA ARG A 99 20.24 -12.78 17.97
C ARG A 99 21.71 -12.36 18.03
N GLN A 100 22.30 -12.31 19.23
CA GLN A 100 23.71 -11.98 19.42
C GLN A 100 24.65 -12.98 18.73
N ALA A 101 24.38 -14.29 18.89
CA ALA A 101 25.18 -15.33 18.26
C ALA A 101 25.12 -15.27 16.72
N TYR A 102 23.95 -15.00 16.15
CA TYR A 102 23.81 -14.81 14.71
C TYR A 102 24.60 -13.59 14.22
N GLN A 103 24.50 -12.45 14.92
CA GLN A 103 25.22 -11.23 14.56
C GLN A 103 26.75 -11.44 14.55
N GLN A 104 27.30 -12.11 15.57
CA GLN A 104 28.73 -12.45 15.63
C GLN A 104 29.17 -13.34 14.45
N LEU A 105 28.33 -14.30 14.06
CA LEU A 105 28.60 -15.19 12.91
C LEU A 105 28.53 -14.44 11.58
N LEU A 106 27.62 -13.48 11.46
CA LEU A 106 27.48 -12.62 10.30
C LEU A 106 28.70 -11.70 10.14
N GLU A 107 29.07 -10.98 11.19
CA GLU A 107 30.21 -10.04 11.22
C GLU A 107 31.55 -10.73 10.98
N SER A 108 31.73 -11.95 11.49
CA SER A 108 32.94 -12.75 11.23
C SER A 108 33.01 -13.34 9.82
N GLY A 109 31.95 -13.22 9.02
CA GLY A 109 31.84 -13.83 7.69
C GLY A 109 31.72 -15.37 7.70
N GLN A 110 31.59 -16.00 8.89
CA GLN A 110 31.52 -17.45 9.01
C GLN A 110 30.29 -18.05 8.31
N ILE A 111 29.16 -17.33 8.29
CA ILE A 111 27.95 -17.81 7.62
C ILE A 111 28.22 -18.03 6.12
N VAL A 112 28.84 -17.05 5.45
CA VAL A 112 29.22 -17.13 4.04
C VAL A 112 30.22 -18.27 3.83
N GLN A 113 31.26 -18.37 4.67
CA GLN A 113 32.27 -19.44 4.54
C GLN A 113 31.66 -20.85 4.64
N LEU A 114 30.79 -21.10 5.63
CA LEU A 114 30.12 -22.38 5.82
C LEU A 114 29.19 -22.69 4.64
N LEU A 115 28.41 -21.70 4.20
CA LEU A 115 27.48 -21.87 3.09
C LEU A 115 28.20 -22.09 1.75
N SER A 116 29.28 -21.34 1.47
CA SER A 116 30.16 -21.56 0.34
C SER A 116 30.75 -22.97 0.36
N GLN A 117 31.11 -23.50 1.53
CA GLN A 117 31.60 -24.88 1.66
C GLN A 117 30.52 -25.91 1.37
N ILE A 118 29.30 -25.70 1.87
CA ILE A 118 28.13 -26.53 1.55
C ILE A 118 27.91 -26.54 0.02
N PHE A 119 27.91 -25.38 -0.62
CA PHE A 119 27.70 -25.26 -2.06
C PHE A 119 28.81 -25.93 -2.88
N ARG A 120 30.08 -25.78 -2.49
CA ARG A 120 31.20 -26.53 -3.09
C ARG A 120 31.03 -28.04 -2.94
N ASN A 121 30.59 -28.48 -1.77
CA ASN A 121 30.32 -29.90 -1.52
C ASN A 121 29.20 -30.43 -2.43
N LEU A 122 28.12 -29.67 -2.62
CA LEU A 122 27.03 -30.03 -3.52
C LEU A 122 27.49 -30.09 -4.98
N ALA A 123 28.27 -29.10 -5.42
CA ALA A 123 28.84 -29.07 -6.77
C ALA A 123 29.77 -30.26 -7.04
N ALA A 124 30.64 -30.61 -6.10
CA ALA A 124 31.65 -31.65 -6.28
C ALA A 124 31.10 -33.09 -6.17
N ASN A 125 29.97 -33.29 -5.46
CA ASN A 125 29.49 -34.62 -5.09
C ASN A 125 28.11 -34.98 -5.66
N SER A 126 27.49 -34.14 -6.50
CA SER A 126 26.22 -34.47 -7.16
C SER A 126 26.38 -35.67 -8.10
N ALA A 127 25.94 -36.86 -7.67
CA ALA A 127 26.08 -38.10 -8.43
C ALA A 127 25.27 -38.13 -9.74
N THR A 128 24.36 -37.16 -9.94
CA THR A 128 23.41 -37.16 -11.06
C THR A 128 23.64 -36.04 -12.06
N GLY A 129 24.64 -35.17 -11.83
CA GLY A 129 24.90 -33.99 -12.66
C GLY A 129 23.76 -32.94 -12.68
N LYS A 130 22.71 -33.15 -11.87
CA LYS A 130 21.59 -32.21 -11.74
C LYS A 130 21.98 -31.08 -10.80
N ARG A 131 21.65 -29.86 -11.20
CA ARG A 131 21.88 -28.63 -10.45
C ARG A 131 20.79 -28.46 -9.39
N PRO A 132 21.11 -27.91 -8.20
CA PRO A 132 20.11 -27.70 -7.17
C PRO A 132 19.17 -26.51 -7.47
N SER A 133 17.95 -26.60 -6.97
CA SER A 133 17.00 -25.52 -6.74
C SER A 133 17.28 -24.90 -5.37
N LEU A 134 17.41 -23.58 -5.33
CA LEU A 134 17.52 -22.82 -4.08
C LEU A 134 16.25 -22.02 -3.83
N SER A 135 15.83 -21.96 -2.56
CA SER A 135 14.70 -21.13 -2.13
C SER A 135 15.06 -20.39 -0.86
N LEU A 136 14.78 -19.09 -0.83
CA LEU A 136 15.00 -18.23 0.33
C LEU A 136 13.68 -17.98 1.04
N ALA A 137 13.70 -18.13 2.35
CA ALA A 137 12.53 -17.97 3.19
C ALA A 137 12.90 -17.32 4.52
N VAL A 138 11.89 -16.80 5.23
CA VAL A 138 12.05 -16.26 6.58
C VAL A 138 11.13 -17.03 7.52
N THR A 139 11.63 -17.32 8.71
CA THR A 139 10.83 -17.88 9.82
C THR A 139 10.95 -16.98 11.04
N VAL A 140 9.88 -16.90 11.83
CA VAL A 140 9.83 -16.02 12.99
C VAL A 140 9.59 -16.80 14.27
N TYR A 141 10.34 -16.45 15.31
CA TYR A 141 10.10 -16.81 16.71
C TYR A 141 9.69 -15.54 17.45
N ARG A 142 8.50 -15.54 18.05
CA ARG A 142 7.95 -14.38 18.75
C ARG A 142 7.33 -14.73 20.10
N GLN A 143 6.47 -15.76 20.11
CA GLN A 143 5.73 -16.16 21.30
C GLN A 143 6.58 -16.99 22.28
N ASP A 144 7.49 -17.81 21.74
CA ASP A 144 8.41 -18.67 22.50
C ASP A 144 9.62 -19.09 21.61
N THR A 145 10.51 -19.93 22.16
CA THR A 145 11.74 -20.39 21.49
C THR A 145 11.58 -21.58 20.53
N GLN A 146 10.37 -22.16 20.45
CA GLN A 146 10.06 -23.43 19.77
C GLN A 146 9.11 -23.27 18.58
N LEU A 147 8.10 -22.39 18.69
CA LEU A 147 7.05 -22.22 17.71
C LEU A 147 7.52 -21.38 16.53
N GLU A 148 7.71 -22.04 15.39
CA GLU A 148 7.98 -21.39 14.11
C GLU A 148 6.69 -20.75 13.56
N SER A 149 6.73 -19.44 13.35
CA SER A 149 5.66 -18.67 12.73
C SER A 149 6.07 -18.18 11.34
N THR A 150 5.08 -18.01 10.46
CA THR A 150 5.28 -17.37 9.15
C THR A 150 5.55 -15.87 9.34
N PRO A 151 6.12 -15.18 8.33
CA PRO A 151 6.25 -13.72 8.35
C PRO A 151 4.92 -13.01 8.63
N LEU A 152 3.81 -13.47 8.03
CA LEU A 152 2.47 -12.93 8.28
C LEU A 152 2.07 -12.96 9.76
N ALA A 153 2.41 -14.03 10.49
CA ALA A 153 2.12 -14.19 11.92
C ALA A 153 3.28 -13.73 12.83
N GLY A 154 4.36 -13.21 12.24
CA GLY A 154 5.63 -12.95 12.92
C GLY A 154 5.73 -11.59 13.62
N GLY A 155 4.79 -10.68 13.37
CA GLY A 155 4.90 -9.28 13.80
C GLY A 155 6.08 -8.55 13.14
N SER A 156 6.36 -7.33 13.58
CA SER A 156 7.55 -6.50 13.27
C SER A 156 8.15 -6.69 11.86
N TRP A 157 7.47 -6.15 10.85
CA TRP A 157 7.85 -6.30 9.44
C TRP A 157 9.29 -5.84 9.15
N ARG A 158 9.78 -4.81 9.85
CA ARG A 158 11.17 -4.31 9.72
C ARG A 158 12.20 -5.41 9.99
N LEU A 159 12.02 -6.18 11.07
CA LEU A 159 12.93 -7.29 11.39
C LEU A 159 12.86 -8.41 10.34
N ILE A 160 11.66 -8.69 9.83
CA ILE A 160 11.46 -9.70 8.78
C ILE A 160 12.20 -9.30 7.50
N TRP A 161 12.05 -8.05 7.06
CA TRP A 161 12.62 -7.57 5.80
C TRP A 161 14.11 -7.37 5.89
N GLN A 162 14.62 -6.86 7.03
CA GLN A 162 16.05 -6.84 7.31
C GLN A 162 16.65 -8.26 7.23
N THR A 163 16.00 -9.24 7.85
CA THR A 163 16.44 -10.64 7.80
C THR A 163 16.37 -11.21 6.37
N ALA A 164 15.37 -10.81 5.58
CA ALA A 164 15.25 -11.18 4.16
C ALA A 164 16.41 -10.62 3.34
N ALA A 165 16.72 -9.33 3.48
CA ALA A 165 17.86 -8.67 2.84
C ALA A 165 19.19 -9.34 3.20
N GLU A 166 19.44 -9.56 4.49
CA GLU A 166 20.65 -10.25 4.97
C GLU A 166 20.76 -11.67 4.41
N THR A 167 19.66 -12.44 4.43
CA THR A 167 19.60 -13.79 3.87
C THR A 167 19.93 -13.79 2.39
N PHE A 168 19.38 -12.84 1.63
CA PHE A 168 19.67 -12.69 0.21
C PHE A 168 21.15 -12.38 -0.03
N ARG A 169 21.72 -11.38 0.65
CA ARG A 169 23.13 -10.99 0.52
C ARG A 169 24.08 -12.15 0.82
N VAL A 170 23.88 -12.85 1.94
CA VAL A 170 24.72 -13.97 2.37
C VAL A 170 24.68 -15.11 1.36
N VAL A 171 23.50 -15.45 0.83
CA VAL A 171 23.36 -16.55 -0.14
C VAL A 171 24.00 -16.19 -1.47
N LEU A 172 23.81 -14.95 -1.96
CA LEU A 172 24.44 -14.49 -3.20
C LEU A 172 25.96 -14.39 -3.07
N ALA A 173 26.48 -13.94 -1.93
CA ALA A 173 27.91 -13.99 -1.63
C ALA A 173 28.45 -15.43 -1.65
N ALA A 174 27.72 -16.38 -1.05
CA ALA A 174 28.13 -17.79 -1.06
C ALA A 174 28.05 -18.42 -2.46
N LEU A 175 27.06 -18.05 -3.29
CA LEU A 175 26.98 -18.44 -4.69
C LEU A 175 28.16 -17.90 -5.49
N LYS A 176 28.51 -16.63 -5.29
CA LYS A 176 29.67 -15.98 -5.91
C LYS A 176 30.97 -16.73 -5.60
N GLU A 177 31.22 -17.07 -4.33
CA GLU A 177 32.44 -17.75 -3.91
C GLU A 177 32.49 -19.23 -4.35
N SER A 178 31.36 -19.93 -4.26
CA SER A 178 31.30 -21.37 -4.58
C SER A 178 31.18 -21.65 -6.07
N LYS A 179 30.71 -20.67 -6.86
CA LYS A 179 30.37 -20.80 -8.28
C LYS A 179 29.37 -21.95 -8.53
N LEU A 180 28.50 -22.24 -7.55
CA LEU A 180 27.49 -23.29 -7.66
C LEU A 180 26.45 -22.87 -8.68
N GLU A 181 26.35 -23.62 -9.76
CA GLU A 181 25.31 -23.44 -10.77
C GLU A 181 23.97 -23.98 -10.27
N VAL A 182 22.92 -23.18 -10.38
CA VAL A 182 21.57 -23.51 -9.88
C VAL A 182 20.57 -23.59 -11.02
N ASP A 183 19.62 -24.53 -10.93
CA ASP A 183 18.55 -24.67 -11.94
C ASP A 183 17.39 -23.70 -11.62
N CYS A 184 17.07 -23.49 -10.34
CA CYS A 184 15.97 -22.65 -9.88
C CYS A 184 16.39 -21.78 -8.70
N LEU A 185 15.87 -20.55 -8.64
CA LEU A 185 16.08 -19.62 -7.54
C LEU A 185 14.74 -18.98 -7.18
N ASN A 186 14.27 -19.22 -5.96
CA ASN A 186 13.11 -18.54 -5.38
C ASN A 186 13.60 -17.58 -4.28
N VAL A 187 13.30 -16.30 -4.43
CA VAL A 187 13.65 -15.22 -3.51
C VAL A 187 12.35 -14.71 -2.87
N PHE A 188 12.02 -15.26 -1.70
CA PHE A 188 10.87 -14.87 -0.85
C PHE A 188 9.48 -14.96 -1.50
N SER A 189 9.34 -15.61 -2.65
CA SER A 189 8.10 -15.70 -3.41
C SER A 189 7.37 -17.03 -3.13
N GLY A 190 7.41 -17.48 -1.87
CA GLY A 190 6.77 -18.71 -1.42
C GLY A 190 5.36 -18.45 -0.90
N ALA A 191 4.44 -19.42 -1.05
CA ALA A 191 3.03 -19.26 -0.66
C ALA A 191 2.78 -18.93 0.84
N LEU A 192 3.76 -19.16 1.71
CA LEU A 192 3.69 -18.86 3.15
C LEU A 192 4.50 -17.61 3.54
N LEU A 193 4.98 -16.84 2.56
CA LEU A 193 5.86 -15.68 2.75
C LEU A 193 5.15 -14.34 2.49
N GLN A 194 3.83 -14.31 2.65
CA GLN A 194 3.06 -13.06 2.74
C GLN A 194 3.68 -12.08 3.75
N LYS A 195 3.65 -10.79 3.44
CA LYS A 195 4.36 -9.71 4.17
C LYS A 195 5.91 -9.87 4.24
N CYS A 196 6.53 -10.71 3.41
CA CYS A 196 7.98 -10.83 3.29
C CYS A 196 8.43 -10.56 1.85
N SER A 197 9.17 -9.47 1.65
CA SER A 197 9.69 -9.06 0.35
C SER A 197 11.10 -8.52 0.48
N LEU A 198 11.82 -8.48 -0.64
CA LEU A 198 13.14 -7.88 -0.72
C LEU A 198 13.01 -6.43 -1.21
N GLU A 199 13.51 -5.48 -0.44
CA GLU A 199 13.56 -4.07 -0.85
C GLU A 199 14.32 -3.92 -2.18
N SER A 200 13.82 -3.08 -3.09
CA SER A 200 14.37 -3.00 -4.45
C SER A 200 15.84 -2.59 -4.50
N LEU A 201 16.30 -1.72 -3.59
CA LEU A 201 17.69 -1.26 -3.53
C LEU A 201 18.68 -2.38 -3.19
N GLU A 202 18.24 -3.40 -2.44
CA GLU A 202 19.05 -4.57 -2.09
C GLU A 202 19.53 -5.35 -3.32
N LEU A 203 18.71 -5.38 -4.37
CA LEU A 203 19.07 -6.03 -5.63
C LEU A 203 20.15 -5.24 -6.36
N THR A 204 20.11 -3.91 -6.30
CA THR A 204 21.05 -3.02 -7.00
C THR A 204 22.43 -3.03 -6.36
N GLN A 205 22.52 -3.29 -5.05
CA GLN A 205 23.80 -3.39 -4.33
C GLN A 205 24.63 -4.62 -4.72
N ILE A 206 24.08 -5.58 -5.48
CA ILE A 206 24.78 -6.80 -5.88
C ILE A 206 25.55 -6.60 -7.18
N ASP A 207 26.86 -6.91 -7.15
CA ASP A 207 27.70 -6.98 -8.35
C ASP A 207 27.47 -8.28 -9.15
N TYR A 208 26.41 -8.29 -9.96
CA TYR A 208 26.08 -9.42 -10.85
C TYR A 208 27.12 -9.65 -11.95
N ASN A 209 28.00 -8.68 -12.24
CA ASN A 209 29.03 -8.80 -13.27
C ASN A 209 30.26 -9.61 -12.79
N SER A 210 30.29 -9.99 -11.51
CA SER A 210 31.35 -10.86 -10.99
C SER A 210 31.32 -12.24 -11.66
N GLU A 211 32.51 -12.77 -11.99
CA GLU A 211 32.68 -14.07 -12.66
C GLU A 211 31.94 -15.21 -11.93
N GLY A 212 31.95 -15.16 -10.59
CA GLY A 212 31.29 -16.15 -9.76
C GLY A 212 29.77 -16.17 -9.92
N LEU A 213 29.12 -15.00 -9.94
CA LEU A 213 27.67 -14.90 -10.11
C LEU A 213 27.24 -15.15 -11.54
N ILE A 214 27.98 -14.64 -12.54
CA ILE A 214 27.72 -14.96 -13.96
C ILE A 214 27.70 -16.47 -14.15
N LYS A 215 28.66 -17.20 -13.57
CA LYS A 215 28.68 -18.65 -13.64
C LYS A 215 27.52 -19.29 -12.89
N ALA A 216 27.29 -18.90 -11.64
CA ALA A 216 26.25 -19.49 -10.80
C ALA A 216 24.83 -19.31 -11.38
N LEU A 217 24.54 -18.12 -11.93
CA LEU A 217 23.22 -17.71 -12.40
C LEU A 217 23.02 -17.89 -13.91
N GLY A 218 24.08 -18.04 -14.70
CA GLY A 218 23.98 -18.24 -16.16
C GLY A 218 23.24 -19.52 -16.55
N ALA A 219 23.22 -20.52 -15.66
CA ALA A 219 22.51 -21.78 -15.82
C ALA A 219 21.04 -21.76 -15.35
N LEU A 220 20.60 -20.65 -14.74
CA LEU A 220 19.30 -20.55 -14.10
C LEU A 220 18.17 -20.68 -15.11
N LYS A 221 17.25 -21.61 -14.88
CA LYS A 221 16.08 -21.87 -15.74
C LYS A 221 14.81 -21.24 -15.21
N ALA A 222 14.67 -21.11 -13.89
CA ALA A 222 13.50 -20.52 -13.25
C ALA A 222 13.89 -19.54 -12.15
N LEU A 223 13.32 -18.33 -12.20
CA LEU A 223 13.47 -17.28 -11.21
C LEU A 223 12.08 -16.89 -10.69
N SER A 224 11.94 -16.88 -9.36
CA SER A 224 10.79 -16.29 -8.67
C SER A 224 11.31 -15.28 -7.67
N VAL A 225 10.78 -14.06 -7.67
CA VAL A 225 11.26 -13.00 -6.79
C VAL A 225 10.09 -12.17 -6.25
N SER A 226 10.07 -11.93 -4.94
CA SER A 226 9.21 -10.95 -4.30
C SER A 226 10.02 -9.69 -3.98
N ILE A 227 9.67 -8.56 -4.61
CA ILE A 227 10.36 -7.28 -4.49
C ILE A 227 9.40 -6.25 -3.93
N SER A 228 9.90 -5.33 -3.12
CA SER A 228 9.16 -4.17 -2.63
C SER A 228 9.78 -2.86 -3.07
N GLU A 229 9.07 -1.76 -2.86
CA GLU A 229 9.62 -0.41 -3.00
C GLU A 229 10.79 -0.17 -2.03
N ARG A 230 11.59 0.87 -2.31
CA ARG A 230 12.63 1.34 -1.39
C ARG A 230 12.00 1.77 -0.08
N ILE A 231 12.62 1.42 1.05
CA ILE A 231 12.22 1.88 2.37
C ILE A 231 12.93 3.21 2.62
N ILE A 232 12.18 4.32 2.63
CA ILE A 232 12.76 5.68 2.67
C ILE A 232 12.51 6.36 4.02
N ASP A 233 11.28 6.20 4.53
CA ASP A 233 10.82 6.79 5.78
C ASP A 233 10.11 5.69 6.61
N LEU A 234 10.48 5.58 7.88
CA LEU A 234 9.99 4.57 8.82
C LEU A 234 9.26 5.25 9.97
N ASN A 235 8.14 5.90 9.65
CA ASN A 235 7.37 6.64 10.63
C ASN A 235 6.46 5.74 11.49
N PRO A 236 5.86 6.28 12.58
CA PRO A 236 4.99 5.52 13.46
C PRO A 236 3.79 4.82 12.83
N LEU A 237 3.23 5.38 11.75
CA LEU A 237 2.11 4.75 11.03
C LEU A 237 2.54 3.49 10.28
N SER A 238 3.83 3.36 9.92
CA SER A 238 4.40 2.13 9.34
C SER A 238 4.21 0.90 10.24
N ALA A 239 4.00 1.08 11.55
CA ALA A 239 3.69 0.00 12.49
C ALA A 239 2.27 -0.59 12.29
N GLN A 240 1.33 0.20 11.73
CA GLN A 240 -0.03 -0.25 11.40
C GLN A 240 -0.03 -1.32 10.29
N LEU A 241 1.08 -1.50 9.55
CA LEU A 241 1.28 -2.60 8.59
C LEU A 241 1.31 -3.99 9.25
N SER A 242 1.50 -4.07 10.56
CA SER A 242 1.64 -5.34 11.30
C SER A 242 0.32 -5.96 11.77
N ASP A 243 -0.83 -5.26 11.67
CA ASP A 243 -2.13 -5.69 12.22
C ASP A 243 -2.09 -6.09 13.73
N GLU A 244 -1.02 -5.72 14.45
CA GLU A 244 -0.72 -6.24 15.80
C GLU A 244 -0.37 -5.09 16.77
N PRO A 245 -1.21 -4.81 17.78
CA PRO A 245 -0.99 -3.72 18.73
C PRO A 245 0.14 -3.97 19.76
N ALA A 246 0.74 -5.17 19.77
CA ALA A 246 1.73 -5.56 20.78
C ALA A 246 3.19 -5.19 20.44
N ASP A 247 3.45 -4.75 19.21
CA ASP A 247 4.77 -4.22 18.83
C ASP A 247 4.71 -2.69 18.97
N GLU A 248 4.47 -2.18 20.19
CA GLU A 248 4.74 -0.77 20.52
C GLU A 248 6.17 -0.50 20.08
N VAL A 249 6.33 0.33 19.05
CA VAL A 249 7.64 0.76 18.58
C VAL A 249 8.23 1.57 19.73
N ASP A 250 9.46 1.24 20.10
CA ASP A 250 10.25 2.06 21.01
C ASP A 250 10.59 3.36 20.26
N TRP A 251 9.84 4.44 20.55
CA TRP A 251 10.00 5.77 19.96
C TRP A 251 11.19 6.54 20.56
N SER A 252 12.16 5.86 21.16
CA SER A 252 13.39 6.49 21.62
C SER A 252 14.36 6.83 20.47
N ASP A 253 14.15 6.22 19.30
CA ASP A 253 14.90 6.44 18.05
C ASP A 253 14.03 7.17 17.01
N ASP A 254 13.41 8.31 17.36
CA ASP A 254 12.80 9.20 16.37
C ASP A 254 13.91 9.67 15.41
N GLU A 255 14.02 9.04 14.23
CA GLU A 255 14.75 9.65 13.12
C GLU A 255 14.03 10.98 12.80
N PRO A 256 14.75 12.10 12.71
CA PRO A 256 14.12 13.37 12.37
C PRO A 256 13.36 13.24 11.05
N ASP A 257 12.17 13.84 10.97
CA ASP A 257 11.39 13.88 9.74
C ASP A 257 12.30 14.32 8.57
N LYS A 258 12.50 13.41 7.61
CA LYS A 258 13.29 13.71 6.42
C LYS A 258 12.59 14.79 5.61
N ASP A 259 13.36 15.69 5.02
CA ASP A 259 12.81 16.70 4.10
C ASP A 259 12.04 16.01 2.97
N ILE A 260 10.84 16.51 2.66
CA ILE A 260 9.96 15.89 1.65
C ILE A 260 10.63 15.78 0.28
N ASN A 261 11.50 16.71 -0.10
CA ASN A 261 12.22 16.67 -1.36
C ASN A 261 13.32 15.60 -1.35
N GLU A 262 13.97 15.37 -0.21
CA GLU A 262 14.91 14.26 -0.04
C GLU A 262 14.20 12.92 -0.17
N VAL A 263 13.02 12.78 0.46
CA VAL A 263 12.18 11.57 0.33
C VAL A 263 11.77 11.33 -1.12
N ILE A 264 11.33 12.38 -1.84
CA ILE A 264 10.98 12.29 -3.27
C ILE A 264 12.20 11.91 -4.10
N ALA A 265 13.36 12.53 -3.86
CA ALA A 265 14.58 12.23 -4.58
C ALA A 265 15.03 10.79 -4.36
N GLU A 266 14.99 10.30 -3.12
CA GLU A 266 15.28 8.91 -2.78
C GLU A 266 14.29 7.94 -3.43
N ALA A 267 12.99 8.28 -3.50
CA ALA A 267 11.95 7.46 -4.14
C ALA A 267 12.12 7.36 -5.65
N GLN A 268 12.48 8.47 -6.28
CA GLN A 268 12.64 8.56 -7.73
C GLN A 268 14.04 8.14 -8.22
N ASP A 269 14.97 7.87 -7.30
CA ASP A 269 16.31 7.39 -7.61
C ASP A 269 16.24 6.17 -8.52
N ASP A 270 16.94 6.26 -9.65
CA ASP A 270 16.93 5.22 -10.66
C ASP A 270 17.52 3.89 -10.16
N ASN A 271 18.41 3.97 -9.16
CA ASN A 271 18.97 2.80 -8.49
C ASN A 271 17.91 1.89 -7.86
N ASN A 272 16.71 2.41 -7.58
CA ASN A 272 15.61 1.62 -7.03
C ASN A 272 15.03 0.63 -8.03
N PHE A 273 15.31 0.77 -9.33
CA PHE A 273 14.59 0.05 -10.38
C PHE A 273 15.50 -0.84 -11.25
N VAL A 274 16.82 -0.68 -11.17
CA VAL A 274 17.79 -1.35 -12.06
C VAL A 274 18.26 -2.73 -11.57
N GLY A 275 18.07 -3.05 -10.28
CA GLY A 275 18.59 -4.27 -9.66
C GLY A 275 18.06 -5.56 -10.29
N LEU A 276 16.74 -5.68 -10.47
CA LEU A 276 16.13 -6.87 -11.09
C LEU A 276 16.55 -7.01 -12.56
N ALA A 277 16.57 -5.92 -13.32
CA ALA A 277 17.04 -5.95 -14.70
C ALA A 277 18.51 -6.42 -14.78
N SER A 278 19.35 -6.00 -13.83
CA SER A 278 20.75 -6.42 -13.76
C SER A 278 20.91 -7.91 -13.41
N LEU A 279 20.07 -8.45 -12.54
CA LEU A 279 19.98 -9.89 -12.29
C LEU A 279 19.57 -10.65 -13.55
N LEU A 280 18.50 -10.22 -14.24
CA LEU A 280 18.02 -10.89 -15.46
C LEU A 280 19.06 -10.90 -16.59
N ARG A 281 19.90 -9.87 -16.67
CA ARG A 281 20.96 -9.75 -17.67
C ARG A 281 21.95 -10.93 -17.65
N VAL A 282 22.22 -11.50 -16.48
CA VAL A 282 23.15 -12.63 -16.33
C VAL A 282 22.46 -14.00 -16.41
N CYS A 283 21.12 -14.05 -16.41
CA CYS A 283 20.34 -15.29 -16.46
C CYS A 283 20.05 -15.74 -17.91
N HIS A 284 21.08 -16.09 -18.67
CA HIS A 284 20.96 -16.39 -20.10
C HIS A 284 20.11 -17.63 -20.45
N ALA A 285 20.01 -18.61 -19.54
CA ALA A 285 19.24 -19.83 -19.74
C ALA A 285 17.80 -19.77 -19.20
N LEU A 286 17.34 -18.58 -18.78
CA LEU A 286 16.06 -18.43 -18.09
C LEU A 286 14.87 -18.72 -19.01
N LYS A 287 13.99 -19.60 -18.56
CA LYS A 287 12.75 -20.01 -19.25
C LYS A 287 11.49 -19.64 -18.47
N SER A 288 11.57 -19.54 -17.14
CA SER A 288 10.44 -19.21 -16.27
C SER A 288 10.76 -17.99 -15.41
N LEU A 289 9.93 -16.95 -15.47
CA LEU A 289 10.08 -15.74 -14.69
C LEU A 289 8.79 -15.43 -13.93
N HIS A 290 8.87 -15.37 -12.60
CA HIS A 290 7.78 -14.99 -11.72
C HIS A 290 8.18 -13.75 -10.93
N ILE A 291 7.45 -12.66 -11.11
CA ILE A 291 7.68 -11.39 -10.43
C ILE A 291 6.48 -11.13 -9.53
N HIS A 292 6.76 -10.93 -8.25
CA HIS A 292 5.80 -10.45 -7.26
C HIS A 292 6.28 -9.09 -6.75
N GLN A 293 5.40 -8.09 -6.78
CA GLN A 293 5.68 -6.76 -6.25
C GLN A 293 4.79 -6.48 -5.03
N TYR A 294 5.41 -6.06 -3.94
CA TYR A 294 4.75 -5.70 -2.68
C TYR A 294 4.92 -4.21 -2.40
N LEU A 295 3.81 -3.51 -2.14
CA LEU A 295 3.80 -2.07 -1.90
C LEU A 295 4.03 -1.72 -0.43
N ILE A 296 4.65 -0.56 -0.21
CA ILE A 296 4.73 0.08 1.10
C ILE A 296 4.09 1.46 0.95
N ASP A 297 3.11 1.78 1.80
CA ASP A 297 2.48 3.10 1.79
C ASP A 297 3.33 4.06 2.63
N PHE A 298 3.86 5.11 2.00
CA PHE A 298 4.51 6.24 2.68
C PHE A 298 3.45 7.32 2.84
N HIS A 299 2.88 7.43 4.03
CA HIS A 299 1.82 8.41 4.33
C HIS A 299 2.22 9.86 4.02
N ASN A 300 3.51 10.19 4.01
CA ASN A 300 4.05 11.53 3.79
C ASN A 300 4.14 11.93 2.29
N LEU A 301 3.82 11.05 1.33
CA LEU A 301 3.89 11.36 -0.10
C LEU A 301 2.47 11.49 -0.68
N SER A 302 2.09 12.74 -1.00
CA SER A 302 0.86 13.06 -1.74
C SER A 302 0.68 12.22 -3.03
N SER A 303 -0.55 12.15 -3.54
CA SER A 303 -0.86 11.44 -4.79
C SER A 303 -0.05 11.87 -6.03
N ASN A 304 0.58 13.06 -5.99
CA ASN A 304 1.42 13.62 -7.05
C ASN A 304 2.93 13.36 -6.88
N THR A 305 3.36 12.73 -5.77
CA THR A 305 4.78 12.45 -5.45
C THR A 305 5.08 10.96 -5.36
N ARG A 306 4.27 10.13 -6.03
CA ARG A 306 4.37 8.65 -5.99
C ARG A 306 5.69 8.16 -6.57
N SER A 307 6.29 7.16 -5.92
CA SER A 307 7.34 6.33 -6.51
C SER A 307 6.86 5.82 -7.88
N PRO A 308 7.64 6.00 -8.96
CA PRO A 308 7.27 5.59 -10.30
C PRO A 308 7.44 4.07 -10.44
N ASN A 309 6.54 3.31 -9.79
CA ASN A 309 6.63 1.87 -9.60
C ASN A 309 6.65 1.08 -10.92
N GLU A 310 6.12 1.66 -11.99
CA GLU A 310 6.21 1.11 -13.34
C GLU A 310 7.65 1.03 -13.85
N ARG A 311 8.58 1.84 -13.30
CA ARG A 311 9.98 1.82 -13.73
C ARG A 311 10.64 0.48 -13.47
N LEU A 312 10.26 -0.26 -12.43
CA LEU A 312 10.81 -1.59 -12.18
C LEU A 312 10.59 -2.52 -13.38
N PHE A 313 9.37 -2.53 -13.93
CA PHE A 313 9.07 -3.32 -15.12
C PHE A 313 9.61 -2.68 -16.40
N GLN A 314 9.57 -1.35 -16.51
CA GLN A 314 10.17 -0.61 -17.62
C GLN A 314 11.64 -1.01 -17.83
N ARG A 315 12.44 -1.07 -16.75
CA ARG A 315 13.85 -1.47 -16.82
C ARG A 315 14.05 -2.91 -17.33
N ILE A 316 13.09 -3.80 -17.12
CA ILE A 316 13.09 -5.14 -17.70
C ILE A 316 12.78 -5.06 -19.19
N ALA A 317 11.73 -4.34 -19.58
CA ALA A 317 11.33 -4.17 -20.97
C ALA A 317 12.42 -3.49 -21.83
N GLU A 318 13.25 -2.64 -21.22
CA GLU A 318 14.38 -1.93 -21.84
C GLU A 318 15.67 -2.76 -21.98
N LEU A 319 15.74 -3.97 -21.44
CA LEU A 319 16.93 -4.81 -21.60
C LEU A 319 17.23 -5.05 -23.08
N ASP A 320 18.49 -4.88 -23.51
CA ASP A 320 18.90 -5.12 -24.91
C ASP A 320 18.57 -6.55 -25.37
N ARG A 321 18.80 -7.52 -24.47
CA ARG A 321 18.52 -8.93 -24.70
C ARG A 321 17.70 -9.50 -23.56
N LEU A 322 16.45 -9.86 -23.87
CA LEU A 322 15.60 -10.62 -22.96
C LEU A 322 15.92 -12.12 -23.05
N PRO A 323 15.82 -12.87 -21.94
CA PRO A 323 15.85 -14.32 -21.99
C PRO A 323 14.71 -14.88 -22.85
N GLU A 324 14.91 -16.06 -23.44
CA GLU A 324 13.87 -16.76 -24.21
C GLU A 324 12.83 -17.41 -23.28
N LEU A 325 12.05 -16.56 -22.62
CA LEU A 325 11.04 -16.97 -21.66
C LEU A 325 9.91 -17.76 -22.33
N GLU A 326 9.51 -18.84 -21.67
CA GLU A 326 8.36 -19.68 -22.04
C GLU A 326 7.21 -19.51 -21.03
N VAL A 327 7.53 -19.14 -19.79
CA VAL A 327 6.56 -18.93 -18.72
C VAL A 327 6.83 -17.59 -18.05
N CYS A 328 5.78 -16.77 -17.93
CA CYS A 328 5.83 -15.52 -17.21
C CYS A 328 4.63 -15.38 -16.27
N SER A 329 4.89 -14.94 -15.04
CA SER A 329 3.87 -14.60 -14.05
C SER A 329 4.19 -13.24 -13.46
N LEU A 330 3.23 -12.33 -13.54
CA LEU A 330 3.30 -10.98 -13.00
C LEU A 330 2.24 -10.85 -11.91
N ARG A 331 2.65 -10.57 -10.68
CA ARG A 331 1.77 -10.48 -9.51
C ARG A 331 1.98 -9.14 -8.80
N GLY A 332 0.96 -8.30 -8.71
CA GLY A 332 1.04 -6.99 -8.05
C GLY A 332 1.87 -5.92 -8.79
N VAL A 333 2.25 -6.17 -10.05
CA VAL A 333 3.22 -5.35 -10.79
C VAL A 333 2.55 -4.11 -11.43
N PHE A 334 3.27 -2.99 -11.45
CA PHE A 334 2.88 -1.77 -12.15
C PHE A 334 3.49 -1.70 -13.54
N VAL A 335 2.69 -1.39 -14.55
CA VAL A 335 3.13 -1.40 -15.95
C VAL A 335 2.48 -0.28 -16.75
N ARG A 336 3.19 0.20 -17.78
CA ARG A 336 2.61 0.97 -18.88
C ARG A 336 2.28 0.03 -20.03
N GLU A 337 1.22 0.31 -20.77
CA GLU A 337 0.79 -0.52 -21.91
C GLU A 337 1.94 -0.71 -22.92
N ILE A 338 2.68 0.37 -23.20
CA ILE A 338 3.80 0.36 -24.14
C ILE A 338 4.92 -0.59 -23.72
N ASP A 339 5.28 -0.63 -22.42
CA ASP A 339 6.39 -1.46 -21.93
C ASP A 339 5.99 -2.94 -21.88
N LEU A 340 4.76 -3.23 -21.41
CA LEU A 340 4.26 -4.60 -21.36
C LEU A 340 4.11 -5.18 -22.77
N LEU A 341 3.56 -4.41 -23.70
CA LEU A 341 3.45 -4.84 -25.10
C LEU A 341 4.83 -5.04 -25.74
N ALA A 342 5.77 -4.13 -25.52
CA ALA A 342 7.14 -4.24 -26.04
C ALA A 342 7.85 -5.48 -25.47
N PHE A 343 7.68 -5.76 -24.18
CA PHE A 343 8.18 -6.98 -23.55
C PHE A 343 7.58 -8.23 -24.20
N LEU A 344 6.24 -8.32 -24.26
CA LEU A 344 5.53 -9.48 -24.79
C LEU A 344 5.88 -9.79 -26.25
N LYS A 345 6.07 -8.76 -27.09
CA LYS A 345 6.49 -8.92 -28.50
C LYS A 345 7.89 -9.52 -28.66
N ARG A 346 8.73 -9.43 -27.63
CA ARG A 346 10.13 -9.88 -27.66
C ARG A 346 10.34 -11.24 -27.01
N VAL A 347 9.34 -11.78 -26.32
CA VAL A 347 9.37 -13.09 -25.67
C VAL A 347 8.38 -14.06 -26.32
N HIS A 348 8.62 -15.37 -26.19
CA HIS A 348 7.79 -16.40 -26.83
C HIS A 348 7.09 -17.25 -25.77
N LEU A 349 6.15 -16.62 -25.05
CA LEU A 349 5.50 -17.25 -23.91
C LEU A 349 4.51 -18.33 -24.34
N ARG A 350 4.61 -19.49 -23.69
CA ARG A 350 3.60 -20.56 -23.72
C ARG A 350 2.58 -20.40 -22.60
N ARG A 351 2.97 -19.79 -21.49
CA ARG A 351 2.10 -19.54 -20.34
C ARG A 351 2.29 -18.11 -19.82
N LEU A 352 1.19 -17.37 -19.72
CA LEU A 352 1.16 -16.04 -19.13
C LEU A 352 0.15 -16.02 -17.96
N SER A 353 0.60 -15.56 -16.80
CA SER A 353 -0.24 -15.26 -15.64
C SER A 353 -0.11 -13.79 -15.27
N MET A 354 -1.22 -13.07 -15.15
CA MET A 354 -1.26 -11.70 -14.66
C MET A 354 -2.27 -11.61 -13.53
N GLU A 355 -1.80 -11.31 -12.33
CA GLU A 355 -2.60 -11.22 -11.11
C GLU A 355 -2.38 -9.86 -10.46
N ASN A 356 -3.44 -9.11 -10.19
CA ASN A 356 -3.33 -7.78 -9.58
C ASN A 356 -2.33 -6.86 -10.32
N VAL A 357 -2.29 -6.94 -11.66
CA VAL A 357 -1.43 -6.08 -12.48
C VAL A 357 -2.12 -4.75 -12.68
N VAL A 358 -1.37 -3.66 -12.48
CA VAL A 358 -1.89 -2.30 -12.54
C VAL A 358 -1.36 -1.59 -13.77
N MET A 359 -2.26 -1.26 -14.69
CA MET A 359 -1.98 -0.43 -15.85
C MET A 359 -1.94 1.04 -15.42
N VAL A 360 -0.75 1.61 -15.25
CA VAL A 360 -0.62 3.02 -14.81
C VAL A 360 -0.88 4.01 -15.95
N SER A 361 -0.65 3.59 -17.19
CA SER A 361 -0.89 4.38 -18.39
C SER A 361 -1.23 3.45 -19.56
N GLY A 362 -2.26 3.82 -20.33
CA GLY A 362 -2.81 3.01 -21.40
C GLY A 362 -3.93 2.07 -20.93
N THR A 363 -4.19 1.03 -21.71
CA THR A 363 -5.27 0.06 -21.52
C THR A 363 -4.77 -1.38 -21.75
N TYR A 364 -5.60 -2.38 -21.46
CA TYR A 364 -5.25 -3.79 -21.74
C TYR A 364 -5.55 -4.21 -23.18
N ARG A 365 -6.15 -3.35 -24.01
CA ARG A 365 -6.66 -3.73 -25.32
C ARG A 365 -5.57 -4.30 -26.22
N SER A 366 -4.46 -3.58 -26.42
CA SER A 366 -3.37 -4.07 -27.29
C SER A 366 -2.66 -5.30 -26.73
N ILE A 367 -2.65 -5.46 -25.39
CA ILE A 367 -2.10 -6.63 -24.71
C ILE A 367 -2.96 -7.86 -25.00
N PHE A 368 -4.28 -7.73 -24.90
CA PHE A 368 -5.22 -8.80 -25.16
C PHE A 368 -5.29 -9.15 -26.64
N ASP A 369 -5.28 -8.15 -27.52
CA ASP A 369 -5.19 -8.37 -28.97
C ASP A 369 -3.92 -9.18 -29.30
N PHE A 370 -2.76 -8.81 -28.72
CA PHE A 370 -1.52 -9.57 -28.90
C PHE A 370 -1.61 -11.01 -28.35
N CYS A 371 -2.20 -11.19 -27.16
CA CYS A 371 -2.30 -12.52 -26.55
C CYS A 371 -3.20 -13.48 -27.34
N THR A 372 -4.22 -12.94 -28.01
CA THR A 372 -5.24 -13.69 -28.75
C THR A 372 -4.96 -13.81 -30.26
N ASP A 373 -3.92 -13.12 -30.75
CA ASP A 373 -3.48 -13.15 -32.14
C ASP A 373 -3.09 -14.57 -32.59
N GLU A 374 -3.33 -14.92 -33.86
CA GLU A 374 -3.01 -16.25 -34.40
C GLU A 374 -1.50 -16.56 -34.40
N ALA A 375 -0.65 -15.53 -34.43
CA ALA A 375 0.80 -15.68 -34.33
C ALA A 375 1.27 -15.95 -32.89
N SER A 376 0.41 -15.77 -31.88
CA SER A 376 0.72 -16.07 -30.48
C SER A 376 0.90 -17.57 -30.27
N VAL A 377 1.98 -17.95 -29.58
CA VAL A 377 2.28 -19.35 -29.20
C VAL A 377 1.76 -19.70 -27.80
N LEU A 378 0.94 -18.84 -27.20
CA LEU A 378 0.35 -19.08 -25.89
C LEU A 378 -0.52 -20.35 -25.92
N SER A 379 -0.35 -21.16 -24.87
CA SER A 379 -1.14 -22.37 -24.60
C SER A 379 -1.92 -22.29 -23.29
N PHE A 380 -1.65 -21.26 -22.49
CA PHE A 380 -2.29 -20.99 -21.22
C PHE A 380 -2.27 -19.49 -20.94
N LEU A 381 -3.44 -18.93 -20.60
CA LEU A 381 -3.60 -17.55 -20.16
C LEU A 381 -4.42 -17.52 -18.87
N TYR A 382 -3.89 -16.89 -17.84
CA TYR A 382 -4.60 -16.61 -16.60
C TYR A 382 -4.52 -15.12 -16.28
N LEU A 383 -5.67 -14.49 -16.15
CA LEU A 383 -5.82 -13.09 -15.80
C LEU A 383 -6.70 -13.02 -14.55
N ASP A 384 -6.25 -12.32 -13.53
CA ASP A 384 -7.01 -12.14 -12.29
C ASP A 384 -6.79 -10.74 -11.74
N GLU A 385 -7.88 -10.08 -11.38
CA GLU A 385 -7.85 -8.81 -10.66
C GLU A 385 -7.05 -7.69 -11.36
N LEU A 386 -7.15 -7.60 -12.69
CA LEU A 386 -6.42 -6.57 -13.45
C LEU A 386 -7.05 -5.18 -13.24
N MET A 387 -6.21 -4.16 -13.12
CA MET A 387 -6.64 -2.79 -12.85
C MET A 387 -6.12 -1.80 -13.91
N ILE A 388 -6.95 -0.81 -14.25
CA ILE A 388 -6.53 0.38 -14.99
C ILE A 388 -6.55 1.55 -14.01
N GLN A 389 -5.38 2.14 -13.77
CA GLN A 389 -5.17 3.12 -12.71
C GLN A 389 -5.63 2.58 -11.35
N ASN A 390 -6.84 2.97 -10.91
CA ASN A 390 -7.44 2.56 -9.65
C ASN A 390 -8.69 1.67 -9.85
N ASP A 391 -9.13 1.45 -11.09
CA ASP A 391 -10.38 0.74 -11.37
C ASP A 391 -10.13 -0.71 -11.75
N LEU A 392 -10.86 -1.61 -11.09
CA LEU A 392 -10.86 -3.04 -11.37
C LEU A 392 -11.65 -3.31 -12.65
N ILE A 393 -11.07 -4.09 -13.58
CA ILE A 393 -11.75 -4.45 -14.83
C ILE A 393 -12.64 -5.69 -14.64
N TYR A 394 -13.68 -5.79 -15.48
CA TYR A 394 -14.61 -6.92 -15.52
C TYR A 394 -14.60 -7.54 -16.92
N PHE A 395 -14.36 -8.86 -17.00
CA PHE A 395 -14.34 -9.59 -18.26
C PHE A 395 -15.77 -9.90 -18.72
N THR A 396 -16.15 -9.36 -19.87
CA THR A 396 -17.51 -9.51 -20.42
C THR A 396 -17.77 -10.98 -20.79
N GLY A 397 -18.92 -11.51 -20.35
CA GLY A 397 -19.37 -12.87 -20.71
C GLY A 397 -18.69 -14.00 -19.94
N ALA A 398 -17.85 -13.70 -18.94
CA ALA A 398 -17.21 -14.71 -18.09
C ALA A 398 -17.76 -14.62 -16.66
N GLY A 399 -18.39 -15.67 -16.12
CA GLY A 399 -18.72 -15.78 -14.70
C GLY A 399 -19.46 -14.59 -14.06
N GLU A 400 -19.36 -14.49 -12.73
CA GLU A 400 -19.95 -13.41 -11.93
C GLU A 400 -18.85 -12.54 -11.29
N PRO A 401 -19.13 -11.26 -10.98
CA PRO A 401 -18.24 -10.40 -10.22
C PRO A 401 -17.82 -11.01 -8.87
N ARG A 402 -16.60 -10.72 -8.42
CA ARG A 402 -16.07 -11.22 -7.13
C ARG A 402 -16.85 -10.68 -5.92
N PHE A 403 -17.43 -9.49 -6.05
CA PHE A 403 -18.31 -8.88 -5.05
C PHE A 403 -19.40 -8.10 -5.78
N GLN A 404 -20.60 -8.02 -5.18
CA GLN A 404 -21.69 -7.22 -5.73
C GLN A 404 -21.30 -5.74 -5.74
N THR A 405 -21.50 -5.10 -6.88
CA THR A 405 -21.32 -3.67 -7.13
C THR A 405 -22.66 -3.05 -7.51
N TRP A 406 -22.82 -1.72 -7.33
CA TRP A 406 -23.99 -1.02 -7.88
C TRP A 406 -23.89 -0.93 -9.41
N VAL A 407 -25.02 -0.58 -10.06
CA VAL A 407 -25.29 -0.49 -11.51
C VAL A 407 -24.06 -0.53 -12.42
N GLY A 408 -24.01 -1.50 -13.35
CA GLY A 408 -23.10 -1.50 -14.49
C GLY A 408 -22.00 -2.57 -14.46
N ALA A 409 -21.55 -3.08 -13.30
CA ALA A 409 -20.52 -4.12 -13.25
C ALA A 409 -21.07 -5.53 -13.47
N HIS A 410 -20.63 -6.21 -14.53
CA HIS A 410 -21.07 -7.55 -14.90
C HIS A 410 -19.91 -8.38 -15.47
N GLY A 411 -19.92 -9.68 -15.20
CA GLY A 411 -18.80 -10.56 -15.53
C GLY A 411 -17.71 -10.60 -14.45
N SER A 412 -16.77 -11.52 -14.62
CA SER A 412 -15.81 -11.92 -13.61
C SER A 412 -14.57 -11.05 -13.66
N ASN A 413 -13.89 -10.92 -12.53
CA ASN A 413 -12.56 -10.33 -12.46
C ASN A 413 -11.45 -11.34 -12.74
N THR A 414 -11.82 -12.59 -13.04
CA THR A 414 -10.92 -13.70 -13.35
C THR A 414 -11.24 -14.25 -14.73
N LEU A 415 -10.22 -14.44 -15.55
CA LEU A 415 -10.31 -15.11 -16.84
C LEU A 415 -9.21 -16.17 -16.94
N LYS A 416 -9.61 -17.41 -17.23
CA LYS A 416 -8.69 -18.51 -17.48
C LYS A 416 -9.01 -19.11 -18.84
N ARG A 417 -8.02 -19.24 -19.72
CA ARG A 417 -8.17 -19.84 -21.05
C ARG A 417 -7.03 -20.79 -21.38
N GLU A 418 -7.39 -21.90 -22.02
CA GLU A 418 -6.48 -22.96 -22.48
C GLU A 418 -6.98 -23.48 -23.85
N GLY A 419 -6.08 -23.98 -24.70
CA GLY A 419 -6.46 -24.58 -25.98
C GLY A 419 -7.12 -23.60 -26.96
N GLU A 420 -8.22 -23.99 -27.58
CA GLU A 420 -8.89 -23.21 -28.64
C GLU A 420 -9.50 -21.89 -28.15
N GLU A 421 -9.85 -21.79 -26.85
CA GLU A 421 -10.44 -20.59 -26.26
C GLU A 421 -9.49 -19.39 -26.26
N LEU A 422 -8.18 -19.63 -26.36
CA LEU A 422 -7.16 -18.57 -26.36
C LEU A 422 -7.28 -17.60 -27.53
N ARG A 423 -7.86 -18.02 -28.65
CA ARG A 423 -8.02 -17.20 -29.85
C ARG A 423 -9.27 -16.32 -29.83
N GLN A 424 -10.13 -16.49 -28.84
CA GLN A 424 -11.32 -15.66 -28.73
C GLN A 424 -10.91 -14.24 -28.31
N PRO A 425 -11.59 -13.19 -28.79
CA PRO A 425 -11.38 -11.85 -28.26
C PRO A 425 -11.59 -11.81 -26.74
N ILE A 426 -10.79 -11.00 -26.05
CA ILE A 426 -10.98 -10.73 -24.61
C ILE A 426 -11.62 -9.36 -24.51
N LEU A 427 -12.91 -9.34 -24.21
CA LEU A 427 -13.66 -8.12 -23.97
C LEU A 427 -13.71 -7.86 -22.47
N TYR A 428 -13.52 -6.60 -22.11
CA TYR A 428 -13.64 -6.15 -20.74
C TYR A 428 -14.26 -4.76 -20.71
N HIS A 429 -14.77 -4.38 -19.55
CA HIS A 429 -15.24 -3.03 -19.31
C HIS A 429 -14.87 -2.56 -17.90
N LEU A 430 -14.99 -1.25 -17.72
CA LEU A 430 -14.92 -0.58 -16.42
C LEU A 430 -16.35 -0.42 -15.89
N PRO A 431 -16.54 -0.30 -14.57
CA PRO A 431 -17.85 0.02 -14.01
C PRO A 431 -18.32 1.42 -14.46
N ASP A 432 -19.61 1.59 -14.69
CA ASP A 432 -20.21 2.85 -15.19
C ASP A 432 -20.10 3.99 -14.16
N GLU A 433 -20.06 3.66 -12.85
CA GLU A 433 -19.76 4.59 -11.77
C GLU A 433 -18.80 3.96 -10.74
N PRO A 434 -17.82 4.72 -10.20
CA PRO A 434 -16.96 4.25 -9.12
C PRO A 434 -17.72 4.29 -7.79
N ALA A 435 -18.57 3.30 -7.53
CA ALA A 435 -19.25 3.12 -6.25
C ALA A 435 -19.29 1.64 -5.85
N ILE A 436 -18.19 1.14 -5.30
CA ILE A 436 -18.17 -0.16 -4.62
C ILE A 436 -18.92 -0.01 -3.30
N PRO A 437 -19.90 -0.87 -2.95
CA PRO A 437 -20.60 -0.77 -1.67
C PRO A 437 -19.62 -0.81 -0.51
N MET A 438 -19.48 0.31 0.21
CA MET A 438 -18.51 0.49 1.31
C MET A 438 -18.68 -0.53 2.45
N ALA A 439 -19.85 -1.19 2.53
CA ALA A 439 -20.23 -2.11 3.60
C ALA A 439 -20.24 -3.61 3.21
N SER A 440 -19.71 -4.03 2.05
CA SER A 440 -19.68 -5.47 1.69
C SER A 440 -18.62 -6.25 2.49
N PRO A 441 -18.97 -7.28 3.27
CA PRO A 441 -18.00 -8.12 3.97
C PRO A 441 -17.03 -8.83 3.02
N ALA A 442 -17.50 -9.24 1.84
CA ALA A 442 -16.66 -9.87 0.82
C ALA A 442 -15.60 -8.91 0.28
N ARG A 443 -15.92 -7.62 0.13
CA ARG A 443 -14.96 -6.58 -0.24
C ARG A 443 -13.93 -6.36 0.86
N GLN A 444 -14.35 -6.32 2.13
CA GLN A 444 -13.44 -6.14 3.25
C GLN A 444 -12.46 -7.31 3.38
N GLU A 445 -12.94 -8.55 3.27
CA GLU A 445 -12.06 -9.73 3.24
C GLU A 445 -11.10 -9.69 2.05
N TRP A 446 -11.60 -9.28 0.88
CA TRP A 446 -10.75 -9.09 -0.30
C TRP A 446 -9.67 -8.02 -0.05
N LEU A 447 -10.00 -6.85 0.50
CA LEU A 447 -9.03 -5.81 0.85
C LEU A 447 -7.99 -6.30 1.87
N LEU A 448 -8.40 -7.08 2.87
CA LEU A 448 -7.49 -7.70 3.82
C LEU A 448 -6.56 -8.70 3.12
N GLN A 449 -7.09 -9.51 2.19
CA GLN A 449 -6.27 -10.40 1.37
C GLN A 449 -5.27 -9.62 0.51
N GLN A 450 -5.71 -8.55 -0.16
CA GLN A 450 -4.84 -7.67 -0.95
C GLN A 450 -3.73 -7.09 -0.07
N ARG A 451 -4.09 -6.59 1.12
CA ARG A 451 -3.13 -6.04 2.10
C ARG A 451 -2.08 -7.07 2.53
N ARG A 452 -2.49 -8.32 2.74
CA ARG A 452 -1.59 -9.42 3.15
C ARG A 452 -0.64 -9.85 2.04
N GLU A 453 -1.13 -9.91 0.80
CA GLU A 453 -0.35 -10.41 -0.35
C GLU A 453 0.51 -9.33 -0.99
N TYR A 454 -0.07 -8.16 -1.29
CA TYR A 454 0.52 -7.12 -2.14
C TYR A 454 0.86 -5.83 -1.40
N GLY A 455 0.61 -5.75 -0.10
CA GLY A 455 0.71 -4.51 0.67
C GLY A 455 -0.58 -3.68 0.59
N PRO A 456 -0.65 -2.52 1.28
CA PRO A 456 -1.84 -1.69 1.33
C PRO A 456 -2.36 -1.42 -0.10
N PRO A 457 -3.59 -1.83 -0.44
CA PRO A 457 -4.10 -1.62 -1.79
C PRO A 457 -4.17 -0.12 -2.06
N LYS A 458 -3.87 0.31 -3.29
CA LYS A 458 -4.12 1.72 -3.72
C LYS A 458 -5.55 2.17 -3.42
N ASN A 459 -6.48 1.21 -3.34
CA ASN A 459 -7.90 1.37 -3.03
C ASN A 459 -8.27 1.14 -1.55
N ALA A 460 -7.32 1.14 -0.61
CA ALA A 460 -7.63 1.44 0.79
C ALA A 460 -8.26 2.84 0.93
N ASN A 461 -8.11 3.70 -0.09
CA ASN A 461 -8.67 5.05 -0.18
C ASN A 461 -9.79 5.24 -1.22
N THR A 462 -10.69 4.27 -1.42
CA THR A 462 -12.10 4.64 -1.73
C THR A 462 -12.99 4.67 -0.48
N ALA A 463 -12.35 4.63 0.69
CA ALA A 463 -12.79 5.41 1.83
C ALA A 463 -11.75 6.52 2.02
N SER A 464 -12.04 7.73 1.55
CA SER A 464 -11.45 8.91 2.18
C SER A 464 -11.85 8.85 3.66
N THR A 465 -10.96 8.38 4.53
CA THR A 465 -10.83 8.75 5.97
C THR A 465 -9.66 8.01 6.65
N GLY A 466 -8.44 8.47 6.39
CA GLY A 466 -7.19 8.23 7.14
C GLY A 466 -6.15 9.22 6.62
N PRO A 467 -5.33 9.86 7.49
CA PRO A 467 -5.07 11.29 7.38
C PRO A 467 -4.51 11.65 6.01
N LYS A 468 -5.26 12.43 5.22
CA LYS A 468 -4.58 13.34 4.29
C LYS A 468 -3.69 14.17 5.18
N ASP A 469 -2.40 14.24 4.86
CA ASP A 469 -1.51 15.17 5.55
C ASP A 469 -2.22 16.51 5.65
N ILE A 470 -2.14 17.09 6.85
CA ILE A 470 -2.73 18.41 7.07
C ILE A 470 -2.01 19.33 6.09
N PRO A 471 -2.73 20.00 5.17
CA PRO A 471 -2.09 20.86 4.20
C PRO A 471 -1.20 21.88 4.91
N GLU A 472 0.00 22.14 4.39
CA GLU A 472 0.94 23.13 4.96
C GLU A 472 0.32 24.52 5.10
N SER A 473 -0.73 24.79 4.32
CA SER A 473 -1.50 26.02 4.38
C SER A 473 -2.34 26.16 5.66
N ILE A 474 -2.60 25.06 6.38
CA ILE A 474 -3.25 25.08 7.69
C ILE A 474 -2.19 25.41 8.76
N PRO A 475 -2.47 26.33 9.70
CA PRO A 475 -1.55 26.64 10.77
C PRO A 475 -1.04 25.39 11.50
N ALA A 476 0.28 25.34 11.73
CA ALA A 476 0.95 24.18 12.31
C ALA A 476 0.68 24.00 13.82
N ASP A 477 -0.15 24.86 14.42
CA ASP A 477 -0.52 24.75 15.82
C ASP A 477 -1.54 23.62 16.05
N ARG A 478 -1.56 23.12 17.28
CA ARG A 478 -2.39 21.98 17.69
C ARG A 478 -3.90 22.21 17.47
N LEU A 479 -4.38 23.46 17.56
CA LEU A 479 -5.80 23.79 17.49
C LEU A 479 -6.28 23.75 16.03
N ALA A 480 -5.57 24.38 15.11
CA ALA A 480 -5.93 24.33 13.69
C ALA A 480 -5.75 22.93 13.09
N GLN A 481 -4.64 22.25 13.43
CA GLN A 481 -4.38 20.89 12.97
C GLN A 481 -5.39 19.87 13.51
N GLY A 482 -5.79 20.01 14.78
CA GLY A 482 -6.79 19.15 15.38
C GLY A 482 -8.17 19.35 14.77
N ALA A 483 -8.57 20.58 14.47
CA ALA A 483 -9.81 20.87 13.76
C ALA A 483 -9.81 20.32 12.34
N TYR A 484 -8.69 20.40 11.60
CA TYR A 484 -8.58 19.77 10.28
C TYR A 484 -8.75 18.26 10.35
N LYS A 485 -8.08 17.60 11.31
CA LYS A 485 -8.21 16.14 11.53
C LYS A 485 -9.63 15.75 11.90
N LEU A 486 -10.29 16.53 12.75
CA LEU A 486 -11.70 16.31 13.09
C LEU A 486 -12.58 16.41 11.84
N ALA A 487 -12.52 17.53 11.11
CA ALA A 487 -13.26 17.74 9.87
C ALA A 487 -13.02 16.60 8.88
N GLN A 488 -11.76 16.22 8.68
CA GLN A 488 -11.35 15.15 7.78
C GLN A 488 -11.90 13.77 8.18
N SER A 489 -12.03 13.50 9.47
CA SER A 489 -12.54 12.21 9.96
C SER A 489 -14.05 12.05 9.80
N VAL A 490 -14.79 13.15 9.59
CA VAL A 490 -16.27 13.16 9.65
C VAL A 490 -16.93 13.67 8.36
N LEU A 491 -16.26 14.52 7.59
CA LEU A 491 -16.79 15.13 6.38
C LEU A 491 -16.40 14.33 5.13
N PRO A 492 -17.28 14.28 4.11
CA PRO A 492 -16.87 13.91 2.76
C PRO A 492 -15.75 14.83 2.26
N GLU A 493 -14.82 14.28 1.47
CA GLU A 493 -13.69 15.03 0.89
C GLU A 493 -14.12 16.33 0.19
N THR A 494 -15.25 16.30 -0.52
CA THR A 494 -15.79 17.47 -1.20
C THR A 494 -16.08 18.63 -0.24
N ILE A 495 -16.67 18.33 0.93
CA ILE A 495 -16.99 19.34 1.96
C ILE A 495 -15.72 19.73 2.73
N LEU A 496 -14.80 18.80 3.00
CA LEU A 496 -13.49 19.12 3.60
C LEU A 496 -12.68 20.09 2.72
N ASN A 497 -12.63 19.85 1.42
CA ASN A 497 -11.95 20.72 0.46
C ASN A 497 -12.60 22.10 0.44
N HIS A 498 -13.95 22.17 0.47
CA HIS A 498 -14.68 23.44 0.62
C HIS A 498 -14.28 24.18 1.90
N SER A 499 -14.38 23.55 3.07
CA SER A 499 -14.00 24.16 4.35
C SER A 499 -12.53 24.62 4.36
N THR A 500 -11.64 23.89 3.68
CA THR A 500 -10.22 24.28 3.51
C THR A 500 -10.08 25.52 2.64
N ARG A 501 -10.76 25.58 1.47
CA ARG A 501 -10.76 26.78 0.62
C ARG A 501 -11.36 27.98 1.34
N VAL A 502 -12.45 27.79 2.10
CA VAL A 502 -13.07 28.82 2.94
C VAL A 502 -12.08 29.36 3.96
N PHE A 503 -11.31 28.51 4.63
CA PHE A 503 -10.25 28.99 5.53
C PHE A 503 -9.21 29.86 4.79
N LEU A 504 -8.74 29.42 3.62
CA LEU A 504 -7.72 30.15 2.87
C LEU A 504 -8.23 31.48 2.32
N PHE A 505 -9.50 31.56 1.91
CA PHE A 505 -10.16 32.83 1.61
C PHE A 505 -10.28 33.73 2.83
N ALA A 506 -10.66 33.18 3.98
CA ALA A 506 -10.80 33.96 5.22
C ALA A 506 -9.44 34.50 5.68
N GLN A 507 -8.38 33.70 5.59
CA GLN A 507 -7.00 34.13 5.85
C GLN A 507 -6.57 35.23 4.88
N TRP A 508 -6.80 35.05 3.58
CA TRP A 508 -6.47 36.04 2.56
C TRP A 508 -7.21 37.37 2.79
N LEU A 509 -8.50 37.33 3.14
CA LEU A 509 -9.29 38.52 3.50
C LEU A 509 -8.73 39.20 4.75
N ALA A 510 -8.43 38.44 5.81
CA ALA A 510 -7.87 38.98 7.04
C ALA A 510 -6.51 39.65 6.82
N GLN A 511 -5.65 39.06 5.97
CA GLN A 511 -4.37 39.65 5.57
C GLN A 511 -4.56 40.92 4.74
N ARG A 512 -5.45 40.88 3.74
CA ARG A 512 -5.72 42.03 2.85
C ARG A 512 -6.26 43.24 3.61
N GLU A 513 -7.05 43.00 4.66
CA GLU A 513 -7.63 44.05 5.51
C GLU A 513 -6.74 44.44 6.70
N ASN A 514 -5.55 43.83 6.84
CA ASN A 514 -4.66 43.99 7.99
C ASN A 514 -5.39 43.81 9.34
N SER A 515 -6.24 42.79 9.40
CA SER A 515 -7.08 42.48 10.55
C SER A 515 -6.31 41.78 11.66
N GLU A 516 -6.75 41.93 12.91
CA GLU A 516 -6.24 41.14 14.04
C GLU A 516 -6.40 39.63 13.84
N TRP A 517 -7.37 39.22 13.00
CA TRP A 517 -7.62 37.83 12.65
C TRP A 517 -6.55 37.19 11.75
N ALA A 518 -5.60 37.99 11.26
CA ALA A 518 -4.39 37.50 10.59
C ALA A 518 -3.24 37.19 11.56
N SER A 519 -3.35 37.55 12.84
CA SER A 519 -2.37 37.18 13.87
C SER A 519 -2.42 35.68 14.16
N SER A 520 -1.30 35.07 14.54
CA SER A 520 -1.21 33.62 14.71
C SER A 520 -2.28 33.03 15.65
N GLU A 521 -2.56 33.70 16.78
CA GLU A 521 -3.55 33.24 17.77
C GLU A 521 -4.99 33.29 17.23
N ARG A 522 -5.39 34.40 16.60
CA ARG A 522 -6.73 34.55 16.02
C ARG A 522 -6.89 33.75 14.73
N LEU A 523 -5.81 33.54 13.99
CA LEU A 523 -5.81 32.75 12.76
C LEU A 523 -6.11 31.27 13.05
N SER A 524 -5.63 30.71 14.17
CA SER A 524 -6.00 29.37 14.62
C SER A 524 -7.49 29.27 14.91
N LEU A 525 -8.08 30.27 15.57
CA LEU A 525 -9.53 30.32 15.81
C LEU A 525 -10.34 30.48 14.51
N LEU A 526 -9.84 31.28 13.56
CA LEU A 526 -10.43 31.42 12.22
C LEU A 526 -10.38 30.09 11.46
N ALA A 527 -9.28 29.35 11.59
CA ALA A 527 -9.13 28.01 11.02
C ALA A 527 -10.17 27.06 11.59
N VAL A 528 -10.35 27.01 12.92
CA VAL A 528 -11.40 26.19 13.55
C VAL A 528 -12.78 26.59 13.02
N ALA A 529 -13.09 27.88 12.98
CA ALA A 529 -14.38 28.38 12.50
C ALA A 529 -14.66 27.93 11.05
N CYS A 530 -13.70 28.08 10.15
CA CYS A 530 -13.85 27.72 8.74
C CYS A 530 -13.84 26.20 8.52
N LEU A 531 -12.93 25.46 9.17
CA LEU A 531 -12.79 24.02 8.98
C LEU A 531 -13.99 23.25 9.51
N LEU A 532 -14.61 23.74 10.59
CA LEU A 532 -15.74 23.09 11.25
C LEU A 532 -17.12 23.65 10.87
N HIS A 533 -17.23 24.69 10.04
CA HIS A 533 -18.53 25.36 9.82
C HIS A 533 -19.63 24.43 9.28
N ASP A 534 -19.24 23.42 8.50
CA ASP A 534 -20.14 22.45 7.87
C ASP A 534 -20.16 21.08 8.56
N VAL A 535 -19.50 20.87 9.71
CA VAL A 535 -19.46 19.53 10.35
C VAL A 535 -20.81 19.04 10.82
N GLY A 536 -21.80 19.93 11.02
CA GLY A 536 -23.19 19.54 11.25
C GLY A 536 -23.83 18.77 10.07
N CYS A 537 -23.19 18.76 8.90
CA CYS A 537 -23.58 17.91 7.76
C CYS A 537 -23.14 16.44 7.94
N ALA A 538 -22.18 16.15 8.82
CA ALA A 538 -21.69 14.80 9.05
C ALA A 538 -22.68 13.97 9.88
N SER A 539 -22.73 12.65 9.65
CA SER A 539 -23.63 11.74 10.36
C SER A 539 -23.42 11.73 11.88
N GLN A 540 -22.20 12.01 12.33
CA GLN A 540 -21.83 12.04 13.75
C GLN A 540 -22.37 13.26 14.50
N PHE A 541 -22.65 14.35 13.77
CA PHE A 541 -23.19 15.61 14.28
C PHE A 541 -24.59 15.89 13.70
N ASP A 542 -25.28 14.85 13.21
CA ASP A 542 -26.64 14.95 12.68
C ASP A 542 -27.68 14.89 13.82
N GLY A 543 -27.63 15.89 14.70
CA GLY A 543 -28.56 16.07 15.81
C GLY A 543 -29.92 16.68 15.40
N PRO A 544 -30.78 17.03 16.38
CA PRO A 544 -32.13 17.54 16.12
C PRO A 544 -32.19 19.00 15.65
N GLN A 545 -31.10 19.77 15.77
CA GLN A 545 -31.05 21.20 15.43
C GLN A 545 -30.61 21.43 13.99
N ARG A 546 -30.73 22.66 13.50
CA ARG A 546 -30.13 23.10 12.23
C ARG A 546 -28.66 22.67 12.10
N PHE A 547 -28.22 22.26 10.91
CA PHE A 547 -26.82 21.84 10.70
C PHE A 547 -25.82 22.94 11.08
N GLU A 548 -26.21 24.22 10.90
CA GLU A 548 -25.39 25.37 11.31
C GLU A 548 -25.19 25.41 12.84
N VAL A 549 -26.21 25.03 13.60
CA VAL A 549 -26.17 25.00 15.07
C VAL A 549 -25.42 23.78 15.57
N GLU A 550 -25.68 22.60 14.99
CA GLU A 550 -24.96 21.37 15.34
C GLU A 550 -23.45 21.50 15.06
N GLY A 551 -23.07 22.12 13.93
CA GLY A 551 -21.67 22.41 13.63
C GLY A 551 -21.05 23.42 14.60
N ALA A 552 -21.80 24.44 15.00
CA ALA A 552 -21.34 25.42 15.99
C ALA A 552 -21.13 24.79 17.37
N ASP A 553 -22.06 23.94 17.82
CA ASP A 553 -21.97 23.21 19.09
C ASP A 553 -20.77 22.25 19.09
N ALA A 554 -20.56 21.51 18.00
CA ALA A 554 -19.40 20.63 17.84
C ALA A 554 -18.06 21.40 17.90
N ALA A 555 -17.98 22.57 17.25
CA ALA A 555 -16.79 23.42 17.30
C ALA A 555 -16.57 24.00 18.71
N ALA A 556 -17.64 24.40 19.41
CA ALA A 556 -17.53 24.90 20.77
C ALA A 556 -17.02 23.83 21.75
N ASP A 557 -17.51 22.59 21.63
CA ASP A 557 -17.01 21.48 22.43
C ASP A 557 -15.55 21.15 22.12
N TYR A 558 -15.15 21.17 20.84
CA TYR A 558 -13.76 21.03 20.42
C TYR A 558 -12.86 22.09 21.06
N LEU A 559 -13.23 23.38 20.99
CA LEU A 559 -12.46 24.48 21.54
C LEU A 559 -12.35 24.42 23.08
N ARG A 560 -13.44 24.09 23.78
CA ARG A 560 -13.44 23.93 25.25
C ARG A 560 -12.52 22.79 25.69
N GLN A 561 -12.50 21.67 24.97
CA GLN A 561 -11.58 20.56 25.24
C GLN A 561 -10.10 20.95 25.07
N HIS A 562 -9.83 21.99 24.29
CA HIS A 562 -8.48 22.54 24.08
C HIS A 562 -8.16 23.75 25.00
N GLY A 563 -9.03 24.07 25.95
CA GLY A 563 -8.79 25.12 26.96
C GLY A 563 -8.92 26.55 26.45
N VAL A 564 -9.63 26.75 25.33
CA VAL A 564 -9.89 28.09 24.76
C VAL A 564 -10.88 28.87 25.64
N PRO A 565 -10.68 30.18 25.87
CA PRO A 565 -11.60 31.00 26.68
C PRO A 565 -13.02 31.04 26.13
N ASP A 566 -14.04 31.03 27.01
CA ASP A 566 -15.45 31.02 26.62
C ASP A 566 -15.85 32.19 25.71
N SER A 567 -15.18 33.34 25.81
CA SER A 567 -15.40 34.47 24.91
C SER A 567 -15.04 34.15 23.45
N ASP A 568 -13.91 33.49 23.23
CA ASP A 568 -13.46 33.08 21.89
C ASP A 568 -14.28 31.89 21.37
N VAL A 569 -14.63 30.95 22.26
CA VAL A 569 -15.56 29.85 21.97
C VAL A 569 -16.89 30.42 21.46
N HIS A 570 -17.42 31.44 22.13
CA HIS A 570 -18.67 32.08 21.74
C HIS A 570 -18.56 32.81 20.40
N GLU A 571 -17.43 33.47 20.13
CA GLU A 571 -17.20 34.17 18.87
C GLU A 571 -17.11 33.20 17.68
N VAL A 572 -16.43 32.06 17.83
CA VAL A 572 -16.39 30.99 16.81
C VAL A 572 -17.76 30.34 16.64
N TRP A 573 -18.47 30.05 17.73
CA TRP A 573 -19.83 29.50 17.68
C TRP A 573 -20.77 30.42 16.90
N GLN A 574 -20.73 31.74 17.16
CA GLN A 574 -21.54 32.72 16.42
C GLN A 574 -21.21 32.74 14.93
N ALA A 575 -19.91 32.69 14.59
CA ALA A 575 -19.47 32.69 13.19
C ALA A 575 -20.02 31.48 12.43
N ILE A 576 -19.96 30.28 13.03
CA ILE A 576 -20.50 29.06 12.43
C ILE A 576 -22.04 29.10 12.40
N ALA A 577 -22.71 29.42 13.50
CA ALA A 577 -24.18 29.39 13.54
C ALA A 577 -24.85 30.37 12.54
N LEU A 578 -24.14 31.45 12.19
CA LEU A 578 -24.66 32.52 11.32
C LEU A 578 -24.08 32.52 9.91
N HIS A 579 -23.19 31.58 9.54
CA HIS A 579 -22.49 31.62 8.24
C HIS A 579 -23.44 31.57 7.02
N THR A 580 -24.65 31.01 7.16
CA THR A 580 -25.70 31.00 6.11
C THR A 580 -26.71 32.16 6.20
N SER A 581 -26.48 33.14 7.08
CA SER A 581 -27.42 34.23 7.39
C SER A 581 -26.96 35.58 6.83
N PRO A 582 -27.24 35.88 5.54
CA PRO A 582 -26.80 37.11 4.90
C PRO A 582 -27.38 38.34 5.59
N GLY A 583 -26.61 39.43 5.64
CA GLY A 583 -26.95 40.68 6.32
C GLY A 583 -26.64 40.67 7.82
N ILE A 584 -26.72 39.51 8.48
CA ILE A 584 -26.40 39.35 9.91
C ILE A 584 -24.92 39.03 10.08
N ALA A 585 -24.41 38.00 9.39
CA ALA A 585 -23.03 37.54 9.54
C ALA A 585 -21.99 38.66 9.28
N GLN A 586 -22.28 39.56 8.34
CA GLN A 586 -21.41 40.70 8.00
C GLN A 586 -21.32 41.77 9.10
N ARG A 587 -22.24 41.81 10.06
CA ARG A 587 -22.38 42.89 11.03
C ARG A 587 -22.18 42.47 12.48
N ILE A 588 -22.30 41.17 12.78
CA ILE A 588 -22.32 40.67 14.16
C ILE A 588 -20.91 40.54 14.78
N SER A 589 -19.94 40.03 14.04
CA SER A 589 -18.54 39.92 14.47
C SER A 589 -17.60 39.89 13.25
N VAL A 590 -16.32 40.16 13.47
CA VAL A 590 -15.30 40.13 12.40
C VAL A 590 -15.09 38.70 11.91
N CYS A 591 -15.05 37.71 12.81
CA CYS A 591 -14.95 36.30 12.45
C CYS A 591 -16.14 35.84 11.59
N ALA A 592 -17.37 36.14 12.01
CA ALA A 592 -18.58 35.77 11.26
C ALA A 592 -18.59 36.39 9.86
N ARG A 593 -18.13 37.64 9.74
CA ARG A 593 -17.98 38.30 8.44
C ARG A 593 -16.97 37.59 7.56
N PHE A 594 -15.78 37.24 8.06
CA PHE A 594 -14.76 36.54 7.28
C PHE A 594 -15.21 35.15 6.83
N VAL A 595 -15.78 34.35 7.73
CA VAL A 595 -16.31 33.01 7.38
C VAL A 595 -17.39 33.15 6.29
N HIS A 596 -18.36 34.05 6.48
CA HIS A 596 -19.43 34.25 5.50
C HIS A 596 -18.92 34.78 4.15
N GLN A 597 -18.01 35.76 4.14
CA GLN A 597 -17.44 36.28 2.89
C GLN A 597 -16.60 35.22 2.18
N ALA A 598 -15.84 34.41 2.91
CA ALA A 598 -15.07 33.31 2.35
C ALA A 598 -15.95 32.22 1.72
N VAL A 599 -17.08 31.86 2.35
CA VAL A 599 -18.09 30.97 1.76
C VAL A 599 -18.63 31.55 0.45
N LEU A 600 -18.98 32.84 0.43
CA LEU A 600 -19.47 33.52 -0.77
C LEU A 600 -18.42 33.53 -1.90
N LEU A 601 -17.15 33.79 -1.58
CA LEU A 601 -16.05 33.75 -2.54
C LEU A 601 -15.84 32.34 -3.10
N ASP A 602 -15.90 31.30 -2.27
CA ASP A 602 -15.76 29.92 -2.74
C ASP A 602 -16.87 29.55 -3.74
N PHE A 603 -18.11 30.02 -3.50
CA PHE A 603 -19.24 29.83 -4.41
C PHE A 603 -19.35 30.89 -5.52
N GLY A 604 -18.32 31.74 -5.69
CA GLY A 604 -18.19 32.62 -6.85
C GLY A 604 -19.01 33.91 -6.79
N SER A 605 -19.44 34.34 -5.61
CA SER A 605 -20.09 35.65 -5.42
C SER A 605 -19.05 36.77 -5.25
N SER A 606 -19.25 37.90 -5.95
CA SER A 606 -18.44 39.14 -5.82
C SER A 606 -16.94 38.97 -6.09
N LEU A 607 -16.59 38.51 -7.30
CA LEU A 607 -15.19 38.38 -7.70
C LEU A 607 -14.70 39.65 -8.42
N ASP A 608 -13.75 40.35 -7.81
CA ASP A 608 -12.78 41.15 -8.57
C ASP A 608 -11.76 40.21 -9.25
N GLN A 609 -10.94 40.74 -10.17
CA GLN A 609 -9.96 39.91 -10.90
C GLN A 609 -9.02 39.14 -9.96
N GLU A 610 -8.60 39.76 -8.86
CA GLU A 610 -7.66 39.18 -7.89
C GLU A 610 -8.26 37.99 -7.13
N SER A 611 -9.50 38.12 -6.65
CA SER A 611 -10.20 37.02 -5.98
C SER A 611 -10.55 35.88 -6.93
N TRP A 612 -10.80 36.17 -8.22
CA TRP A 612 -11.02 35.14 -9.25
C TRP A 612 -9.77 34.29 -9.49
N GLU A 613 -8.61 34.94 -9.61
CA GLU A 613 -7.31 34.26 -9.76
C GLU A 613 -6.95 33.46 -8.51
N PHE A 614 -7.21 34.00 -7.32
CA PHE A 614 -6.97 33.27 -6.07
C PHE A 614 -7.85 32.03 -5.96
N ARG A 615 -9.14 32.14 -6.32
CA ARG A 615 -10.06 31.00 -6.40
C ARG A 615 -9.56 29.90 -7.32
N HIS A 616 -9.10 30.26 -8.52
CA HIS A 616 -8.57 29.28 -9.46
C HIS A 616 -7.37 28.51 -8.90
N ARG A 617 -6.41 29.19 -8.26
CA ARG A 617 -5.28 28.53 -7.61
C ARG A 617 -5.72 27.58 -6.48
N LEU A 618 -6.71 27.99 -5.70
CA LEU A 618 -7.25 27.14 -4.63
C LEU A 618 -7.99 25.91 -5.18
N GLU A 619 -8.68 26.03 -6.32
CA GLU A 619 -9.39 24.91 -6.95
C GLU A 619 -8.45 23.89 -7.61
N GLU A 620 -7.25 24.30 -8.02
CA GLU A 620 -6.20 23.39 -8.49
C GLU A 620 -5.66 22.50 -7.36
N VAL A 621 -5.50 23.07 -6.15
CA VAL A 621 -4.96 22.36 -4.99
C VAL A 621 -6.05 21.61 -4.20
N PHE A 622 -7.23 22.21 -4.10
CA PHE A 622 -8.39 21.66 -3.39
C PHE A 622 -9.60 21.59 -4.35
N PRO A 623 -9.73 20.50 -5.14
CA PRO A 623 -10.77 20.39 -6.16
C PRO A 623 -12.20 20.54 -5.62
N ARG A 624 -13.06 21.20 -6.40
CA ARG A 624 -14.47 21.45 -6.05
C ARG A 624 -15.33 20.19 -5.99
N ASN A 625 -15.06 19.21 -6.86
CA ASN A 625 -15.75 17.91 -6.94
C ASN A 625 -17.29 17.96 -6.78
N GLY A 626 -17.94 18.96 -7.39
CA GLY A 626 -19.40 19.12 -7.35
C GLY A 626 -19.97 19.52 -5.99
N ILE A 627 -19.22 20.27 -5.17
CA ILE A 627 -19.60 20.71 -3.82
C ILE A 627 -21.03 21.27 -3.73
N GLU A 628 -21.49 22.03 -4.72
CA GLU A 628 -22.82 22.65 -4.71
C GLU A 628 -23.94 21.60 -4.65
N LYS A 629 -23.74 20.48 -5.33
CA LYS A 629 -24.66 19.36 -5.28
C LYS A 629 -24.50 18.60 -3.97
N VAL A 630 -23.27 18.25 -3.59
CA VAL A 630 -22.98 17.42 -2.41
C VAL A 630 -23.48 18.06 -1.12
N LEU A 631 -23.17 19.35 -0.90
CA LEU A 631 -23.61 20.08 0.29
C LEU A 631 -25.14 20.26 0.28
N GLY A 632 -25.70 20.67 -0.85
CA GLY A 632 -27.14 20.90 -1.00
C GLY A 632 -27.96 19.63 -0.74
N ASP A 633 -27.53 18.50 -1.30
CA ASP A 633 -28.18 17.21 -1.09
C ASP A 633 -28.05 16.76 0.37
N THR A 634 -26.87 16.90 0.97
CA THR A 634 -26.64 16.49 2.37
C THR A 634 -27.57 17.24 3.33
N VAL A 635 -27.69 18.57 3.18
CA VAL A 635 -28.58 19.40 4.00
C VAL A 635 -30.05 19.04 3.76
N VAL A 636 -30.44 18.81 2.51
CA VAL A 636 -31.81 18.43 2.15
C VAL A 636 -32.17 17.04 2.69
N ASP A 637 -31.26 16.07 2.61
CA ASP A 637 -31.48 14.71 3.10
C ASP A 637 -31.66 14.67 4.62
N GLN A 638 -30.87 15.47 5.36
CA GLN A 638 -31.11 15.67 6.79
C GLN A 638 -32.50 16.29 7.05
N ALA A 639 -32.87 17.32 6.29
CA ALA A 639 -34.15 18.01 6.43
C ALA A 639 -35.37 17.17 6.01
N LEU A 640 -35.21 16.25 5.06
CA LEU A 640 -36.26 15.30 4.67
C LEU A 640 -36.53 14.29 5.79
N ARG A 641 -35.47 13.82 6.47
CA ARG A 641 -35.59 12.93 7.63
C ARG A 641 -36.11 13.65 8.87
N GLN A 642 -35.70 14.90 9.06
CA GLN A 642 -36.02 15.73 10.23
C GLN A 642 -36.41 17.16 9.80
N PRO A 643 -37.69 17.39 9.40
CA PRO A 643 -38.14 18.67 8.86
C PRO A 643 -37.91 19.89 9.77
N GLN A 644 -37.86 19.70 11.09
CA GLN A 644 -37.55 20.73 12.06
C GLN A 644 -36.15 21.33 11.91
N LYS A 645 -35.20 20.60 11.30
CA LYS A 645 -33.85 21.09 10.98
C LYS A 645 -33.85 22.15 9.88
N ALA A 646 -34.96 22.33 9.16
CA ALA A 646 -35.08 23.29 8.07
C ALA A 646 -36.30 24.20 8.23
N PRO A 647 -36.29 25.12 9.22
CA PRO A 647 -37.35 26.11 9.37
C PRO A 647 -37.55 26.90 8.07
N PRO A 648 -38.80 27.24 7.68
CA PRO A 648 -39.05 27.92 6.40
C PRO A 648 -38.23 29.19 6.12
N PRO A 649 -37.95 30.09 7.09
CA PRO A 649 -37.15 31.29 6.85
C PRO A 649 -35.63 31.06 7.00
N SER A 650 -35.13 29.87 6.61
CA SER A 650 -33.71 29.51 6.67
C SER A 650 -33.21 28.99 5.33
N TRP A 651 -31.90 29.01 5.10
CA TRP A 651 -31.30 28.46 3.88
C TRP A 651 -31.60 26.95 3.69
N PRO A 652 -31.49 26.08 4.71
CA PRO A 652 -31.99 24.70 4.62
C PRO A 652 -33.48 24.60 4.25
N GLY A 653 -34.32 25.50 4.80
CA GLY A 653 -35.75 25.58 4.47
C GLY A 653 -36.00 25.90 3.00
N ILE A 654 -35.20 26.79 2.42
CA ILE A 654 -35.25 27.17 1.00
C ILE A 654 -34.84 25.98 0.12
N LEU A 655 -33.75 25.28 0.46
CA LEU A 655 -33.30 24.09 -0.27
C LEU A 655 -34.33 22.95 -0.22
N LEU A 656 -34.89 22.69 0.96
CA LEU A 656 -35.91 21.66 1.16
C LEU A 656 -37.16 21.97 0.34
N ARG A 657 -37.59 23.23 0.32
CA ARG A 657 -38.71 23.68 -0.51
C ARG A 657 -38.44 23.43 -1.99
N ALA A 658 -37.27 23.83 -2.49
CA ALA A 658 -36.89 23.63 -3.89
C ALA A 658 -36.84 22.14 -4.27
N LYS A 659 -36.36 21.26 -3.39
CA LYS A 659 -36.39 19.80 -3.60
C LYS A 659 -37.83 19.27 -3.66
N LYS A 660 -38.72 19.73 -2.76
CA LYS A 660 -40.14 19.33 -2.76
C LYS A 660 -40.89 19.83 -4.01
N GLU A 661 -40.55 21.01 -4.52
CA GLU A 661 -41.12 21.55 -5.75
C GLU A 661 -40.57 20.85 -7.01
N ASN A 662 -39.39 20.21 -6.93
CA ASN A 662 -38.72 19.56 -8.06
C ASN A 662 -38.15 18.18 -7.65
N PRO A 663 -39.00 17.18 -7.33
CA PRO A 663 -38.53 15.90 -6.77
C PRO A 663 -37.60 15.13 -7.70
N GLU A 664 -37.90 15.13 -9.00
CA GLU A 664 -37.16 14.42 -10.06
C GLU A 664 -35.86 15.12 -10.49
N TRP A 665 -35.57 16.32 -9.97
CA TRP A 665 -34.33 17.02 -10.32
C TRP A 665 -33.13 16.39 -9.59
N THR A 666 -32.13 16.00 -10.37
CA THR A 666 -30.91 15.31 -9.92
C THR A 666 -29.65 16.17 -10.02
N GLY A 667 -29.73 17.40 -10.55
CA GLY A 667 -28.62 18.35 -10.58
C GLY A 667 -28.44 19.13 -9.28
N VAL A 668 -27.58 20.16 -9.28
CA VAL A 668 -27.43 21.10 -8.15
C VAL A 668 -28.79 21.66 -7.74
N ASN A 669 -29.11 21.69 -6.44
CA ASN A 669 -30.40 22.16 -5.96
C ASN A 669 -30.71 23.57 -6.53
N LYS A 670 -31.91 23.74 -7.10
CA LYS A 670 -32.28 24.97 -7.82
C LYS A 670 -32.25 26.23 -6.95
N ALA A 671 -32.21 26.10 -5.63
CA ALA A 671 -32.10 27.21 -4.69
C ALA A 671 -30.74 27.27 -3.96
N PHE A 672 -29.72 26.56 -4.45
CA PHE A 672 -28.37 26.55 -3.85
C PHE A 672 -27.63 27.88 -4.02
N GLY A 673 -27.82 28.55 -5.17
CA GLY A 673 -27.22 29.85 -5.44
C GLY A 673 -27.81 30.99 -4.58
N PRO A 674 -27.15 32.17 -4.54
CA PRO A 674 -27.69 33.30 -3.81
C PRO A 674 -29.10 33.61 -4.29
N SER A 675 -30.04 33.73 -3.34
CA SER A 675 -31.41 34.18 -3.62
C SER A 675 -31.35 35.35 -4.60
N PRO A 676 -32.16 35.37 -5.67
CA PRO A 676 -32.16 36.48 -6.60
C PRO A 676 -32.41 37.75 -5.80
N VAL A 677 -31.40 38.62 -5.77
CA VAL A 677 -31.61 40.02 -5.43
C VAL A 677 -32.74 40.48 -6.33
N ILE A 678 -33.80 41.03 -5.73
CA ILE A 678 -34.87 41.70 -6.45
C ILE A 678 -34.18 42.81 -7.26
N THR A 679 -33.82 42.52 -8.51
CA THR A 679 -33.40 43.54 -9.45
C THR A 679 -34.64 44.35 -9.74
N ASP A 680 -34.60 45.59 -9.28
CA ASP A 680 -35.62 46.57 -9.53
C ASP A 680 -35.96 46.60 -11.02
N ASN A 681 -37.25 46.64 -11.27
CA ASN A 681 -37.89 46.42 -12.55
C ASN A 681 -37.66 47.67 -13.42
N SER A 682 -36.47 47.81 -14.00
CA SER A 682 -36.22 48.80 -15.05
C SER A 682 -35.71 48.09 -16.29
N GLY A 683 -36.68 47.69 -17.12
CA GLY A 683 -36.43 47.00 -18.37
C GLY A 683 -35.44 47.75 -19.25
N ARG A 684 -34.43 47.02 -19.72
CA ARG A 684 -33.81 47.27 -21.03
C ARG A 684 -33.47 45.93 -21.67
N SER A 685 -34.05 45.77 -22.84
CA SER A 685 -33.98 44.62 -23.72
C SER A 685 -32.57 44.35 -24.24
N SER A 686 -32.27 43.07 -24.34
CA SER A 686 -31.37 42.39 -25.29
C SER A 686 -30.87 43.19 -26.50
N SER A 687 -29.55 43.11 -26.74
CA SER A 687 -28.97 42.82 -28.07
C SER A 687 -27.46 42.52 -27.93
N ASP A 688 -27.12 41.26 -28.22
CA ASP A 688 -25.92 40.71 -28.89
C ASP A 688 -25.23 39.57 -28.15
#